data_AF-A0A2U1PTB3-F1
#
_entry.id   AF-A0A2U1PTB3-F1
#
_cell.length_a   1.000
_cell.length_b   1.000
_cell.length_c   1.000
_cell.angle_alpha   90.00
_cell.angle_beta   90.00
_cell.angle_gamma   90.00
#
_symmetry.space_group_name_H-M   'P 1'
#
loop_
_entity.id
_entity.type
_entity.pdbx_description
1 polymer ?
#
loop_
_entity_poly.entity_id
_entity_poly.type
_entity_poly.pdbx_seq_one_letter_code
_entity_poly.pdbx_strand_id
1 'polypeptide(L)'
;MIFRIRSQRKFDEKKVKKNEECTLDGSVDRKGEPAVRERTGSWFAAILILVNQGLATLAFFGVGVNLVLFLTRVMGQDNAEAANSVSKWTGTVYLFSLLGAFLSDSYWGRYKTCAIFQAIFVVRKFEEKKVKKNEECTLDGSVDRKGEPAVRERTGSWFAAILILVNQGLATLAFFGVGVNLVLFLTRVMGQDNAEAANSVSKWTGTVYLFSLLGAFLSDSYWGRYKTCAIFQAIFVVGLISLSLTSYIFLVKPEGCGDESTPCGKHSSFAMAMFNISIYLIALGNGGYQPNIATFGADQFDEDHPNEGHGKVSFFSYFYLALNLGSLFSNTILGYFEDKGMWALGFWASAGSAIVALILFLVGTPRYRHFVPSGNPLSRFCQVVVAAIRKWKRKFDEKKVKKNEECTLDGSVDRKGEPAVRERTGSWFAAILILVNQGLATLAFFGVGVNLVLFLTRVMGQDNAEAANSVSKWTGTVYLFSLLGAFLSDSYWGRYKTCAIFQAIFVVGLISLSLTSYIFLVKPEGCGDESTPCGKHSSFAMAMFNISIYLIALGNGGYQPNIATFGADQFDEDHPNEGHGKVSFFSYFYLALNLGSLFSNTILGYFEDKGMWALGFWASAGSAIVALILFLVGTPRYRHFAPSGNPLSRFCQVVVAAIRKWKVAIPSDGDELYEHGGKENLNGGSRNILHTKGFKFLDRAAVITSKEISMENGDIKSPWYLCTVTQVEEVKCILRLLPIWLCTILYSVVFTQMASLFVEQGAAMKTNISTFHIPPASMSSFDILSVAAFIFIYRRVLDPLVARFKKSDSSRGFTELQRMGVGLVIAILAMIVAGTVEHFRLKYKDNDCTNCEGSSTLSIFWQVPQYVLIGASEVFMYVGQLEFFNGQAPDGLKSFGSALCMTSISLGNYVSSLLVTIVMKISSSDRMPGWIPGNLNKGHLDNFYFLLAILTSADFVVYLLVANWYKYIKFEGRTEKLEGCQHRSNETTKLSLCGADLKATLLDYKARCQEQELNQEGVDFTRTDATQREDINPKLLGKVTLEE
;
A
#
# COMPACT_ATOMS: atom_id res chain seq x y z
N MET A 1 49.36 40.53 44.95
CA MET A 1 50.19 39.74 45.90
C MET A 1 49.68 39.77 47.35
N ILE A 2 48.90 40.77 47.80
CA ILE A 2 48.48 40.90 49.22
C ILE A 2 47.14 40.19 49.58
N PHE A 3 46.32 39.77 48.60
CA PHE A 3 45.05 39.07 48.86
C PHE A 3 45.17 37.54 49.02
N ARG A 4 46.33 36.94 48.72
CA ARG A 4 46.49 35.47 48.65
C ARG A 4 46.73 34.80 50.02
N ILE A 5 47.17 35.56 51.03
CA ILE A 5 47.61 35.02 52.33
C ILE A 5 46.44 34.79 53.31
N ARG A 6 45.32 35.52 53.18
CA ARG A 6 44.16 35.33 54.07
C ARG A 6 43.30 34.11 53.73
N SER A 7 43.35 33.61 52.50
CA SER A 7 42.57 32.45 52.07
C SER A 7 43.24 31.12 52.44
N GLN A 8 44.58 31.05 52.46
CA GLN A 8 45.30 29.81 52.83
C GLN A 8 45.15 29.48 54.32
N ARG A 9 45.25 30.46 55.23
CA ARG A 9 45.07 30.21 56.68
C ARG A 9 43.68 29.68 57.06
N LYS A 10 42.63 30.02 56.29
CA LYS A 10 41.28 29.50 56.53
C LYS A 10 41.04 28.11 55.91
N PHE A 11 41.93 27.67 55.02
CA PHE A 11 41.85 26.37 54.36
C PHE A 11 42.62 25.29 55.13
N ASP A 12 43.72 25.66 55.80
CA ASP A 12 44.53 24.72 56.59
C ASP A 12 43.81 24.20 57.85
N GLU A 13 42.83 24.94 58.40
CA GLU A 13 42.03 24.45 59.54
C GLU A 13 40.94 23.43 59.17
N LYS A 14 40.62 23.25 57.88
CA LYS A 14 39.52 22.36 57.44
C LYS A 14 39.95 21.07 56.74
N LYS A 15 41.22 20.90 56.40
CA LYS A 15 41.72 19.68 55.72
C LYS A 15 42.63 18.83 56.63
N VAL A 16 42.02 18.23 57.66
CA VAL A 16 42.52 16.96 58.23
C VAL A 16 41.67 15.76 57.76
N LYS A 17 40.74 15.95 56.80
CA LYS A 17 40.03 14.83 56.18
C LYS A 17 39.97 14.97 54.65
N LYS A 18 40.67 14.03 54.00
CA LYS A 18 40.74 13.69 52.55
C LYS A 18 41.78 14.42 51.69
N ASN A 19 42.78 13.64 51.28
CA ASN A 19 43.66 13.86 50.15
C ASN A 19 42.83 14.01 48.87
N GLU A 20 42.69 15.23 48.36
CA GLU A 20 42.19 15.49 47.00
C GLU A 20 43.28 16.29 46.28
N GLU A 21 43.85 15.73 45.21
CA GLU A 21 44.87 16.38 44.38
C GLU A 21 44.22 17.41 43.43
N CYS A 22 44.60 18.68 43.59
CA CYS A 22 44.19 19.76 42.71
C CYS A 22 45.16 19.90 41.53
N THR A 23 44.65 20.39 40.41
CA THR A 23 45.43 20.77 39.22
C THR A 23 46.35 21.96 39.55
N LEU A 24 47.59 21.89 39.05
CA LEU A 24 48.64 22.91 39.29
C LEU A 24 48.79 23.90 38.13
N ASP A 25 48.05 23.70 37.04
CA ASP A 25 48.11 24.49 35.80
C ASP A 25 47.28 25.78 35.84
N GLY A 26 46.65 26.09 36.98
CA GLY A 26 45.80 27.25 37.16
C GLY A 26 44.37 27.07 36.64
N SER A 27 43.97 25.86 36.25
CA SER A 27 42.58 25.57 35.93
C SER A 27 41.68 25.67 37.17
N VAL A 28 40.51 26.28 36.98
CA VAL A 28 39.55 26.53 38.06
C VAL A 28 38.19 25.92 37.74
N ASP A 29 37.48 25.50 38.77
CA ASP A 29 36.12 25.02 38.67
C ASP A 29 35.12 26.16 38.41
N ARG A 30 33.82 25.83 38.31
CA ARG A 30 32.75 26.84 38.06
C ARG A 30 32.69 27.94 39.13
N LYS A 31 33.22 27.71 40.33
CA LYS A 31 33.24 28.66 41.45
C LYS A 31 34.54 29.47 41.51
N GLY A 32 35.51 29.17 40.64
CA GLY A 32 36.82 29.83 40.62
C GLY A 32 37.82 29.21 41.59
N GLU A 33 37.54 28.03 42.15
CA GLU A 33 38.47 27.29 43.00
C GLU A 33 39.38 26.37 42.16
N PRO A 34 40.60 26.02 42.59
CA PRO A 34 41.49 25.14 41.84
C PRO A 34 40.82 23.81 41.49
N ALA A 35 40.84 23.44 40.22
CA ALA A 35 40.09 22.30 39.71
C ALA A 35 40.63 20.97 40.27
N VAL A 36 39.75 20.12 40.84
CA VAL A 36 40.12 18.81 41.41
C VAL A 36 40.21 17.77 40.29
N ARG A 37 41.37 17.12 40.16
CA ARG A 37 41.73 16.30 38.98
C ARG A 37 40.82 15.09 38.77
N GLU A 38 40.29 14.50 39.85
CA GLU A 38 39.37 13.36 39.78
C GLU A 38 37.93 13.72 39.39
N ARG A 39 37.50 14.98 39.61
CA ARG A 39 36.10 15.40 39.38
C ARG A 39 35.91 16.28 38.16
N THR A 40 36.97 16.87 37.64
CA THR A 40 36.89 17.89 36.59
C THR A 40 37.89 17.59 35.47
N GLY A 41 37.42 17.63 34.22
CA GLY A 41 38.25 17.40 33.02
C GLY A 41 38.37 15.93 32.59
N SER A 42 37.28 15.29 32.19
CA SER A 42 37.28 13.94 31.60
C SER A 42 37.01 13.95 30.10
N TRP A 43 37.30 12.83 29.41
CA TRP A 43 36.92 12.63 28.00
C TRP A 43 35.43 12.86 27.73
N PHE A 44 34.57 12.61 28.72
CA PHE A 44 33.15 12.91 28.62
C PHE A 44 32.88 14.41 28.44
N ALA A 45 33.60 15.28 29.15
CA ALA A 45 33.50 16.73 28.95
C ALA A 45 34.00 17.16 27.57
N ALA A 46 35.07 16.52 27.06
CA ALA A 46 35.57 16.77 25.71
C ALA A 46 34.55 16.35 24.63
N ILE A 47 33.89 15.19 24.80
CA ILE A 47 32.82 14.72 23.91
C ILE A 47 31.64 15.71 23.92
N LEU A 48 31.22 16.20 25.09
CA LEU A 48 30.14 17.19 25.18
C LEU A 48 30.50 18.51 24.49
N ILE A 49 31.75 18.97 24.59
CA ILE A 49 32.23 20.16 23.88
C ILE A 49 32.23 19.92 22.37
N LEU A 50 32.69 18.75 21.90
CA LEU A 50 32.69 18.38 20.49
C LEU A 50 31.28 18.25 19.91
N VAL A 51 30.35 17.67 20.67
CA VAL A 51 28.93 17.58 20.28
C VAL A 51 28.31 18.97 20.19
N ASN A 52 28.54 19.84 21.18
CA ASN A 52 28.05 21.22 21.16
C ASN A 52 28.65 22.02 19.98
N GLN A 53 29.94 21.87 19.70
CA GLN A 53 30.59 22.49 18.55
C GLN A 53 30.03 21.97 17.23
N GLY A 54 29.80 20.66 17.12
CA GLY A 54 29.21 20.03 15.94
C GLY A 54 27.79 20.53 15.67
N LEU A 55 26.94 20.60 16.69
CA LEU A 55 25.57 21.11 16.58
C LEU A 55 25.53 22.62 16.23
N ALA A 56 26.40 23.43 16.84
CA ALA A 56 26.49 24.86 16.52
C ALA A 56 26.97 25.10 15.09
N THR A 57 27.95 24.30 14.63
CA THR A 57 28.47 24.37 13.25
C THR A 57 27.41 23.93 12.24
N LEU A 58 26.67 22.87 12.53
CA LEU A 58 25.55 22.41 11.70
C LEU A 58 24.46 23.49 11.58
N ALA A 59 24.11 24.15 12.69
CA ALA A 59 23.14 25.25 12.68
C ALA A 59 23.64 26.46 11.86
N PHE A 60 24.92 26.83 12.00
CA PHE A 60 25.52 27.94 11.25
C PHE A 60 25.51 27.70 9.74
N PHE A 61 25.99 26.53 9.27
CA PHE A 61 25.97 26.20 7.84
C PHE A 61 24.55 25.96 7.32
N GLY A 62 23.66 25.38 8.14
CA GLY A 62 22.25 25.23 7.80
C GLY A 62 21.54 26.57 7.56
N VAL A 63 21.84 27.59 8.36
CA VAL A 63 21.33 28.95 8.12
C VAL A 63 21.98 29.56 6.88
N GLY A 64 23.31 29.45 6.72
CA GLY A 64 24.03 30.01 5.57
C GLY A 64 23.52 29.50 4.21
N VAL A 65 23.28 28.19 4.08
CA VAL A 65 22.77 27.58 2.84
C VAL A 65 21.34 28.04 2.53
N ASN A 66 20.49 28.16 3.55
CA ASN A 66 19.11 28.62 3.37
C ASN A 66 19.01 30.13 3.18
N LEU A 67 19.98 30.90 3.68
CA LEU A 67 19.98 32.36 3.59
C LEU A 67 20.17 32.83 2.14
N VAL A 68 20.99 32.15 1.34
CA VAL A 68 21.13 32.44 -0.10
C VAL A 68 19.78 32.24 -0.81
N LEU A 69 19.09 31.14 -0.51
CA LEU A 69 17.77 30.84 -1.08
C LEU A 69 16.69 31.83 -0.61
N PHE A 70 16.76 32.29 0.63
CA PHE A 70 15.85 33.29 1.17
C PHE A 70 16.07 34.67 0.53
N LEU A 71 17.33 35.11 0.42
CA LEU A 71 17.68 36.40 -0.19
C LEU A 71 17.31 36.44 -1.68
N THR A 72 17.47 35.33 -2.40
CA THR A 72 17.13 35.24 -3.83
C THR A 72 15.63 35.07 -4.07
N ARG A 73 14.95 34.19 -3.32
CA ARG A 73 13.54 33.84 -3.59
C ARG A 73 12.51 34.70 -2.88
N VAL A 74 12.84 35.22 -1.69
CA VAL A 74 11.90 35.99 -0.86
C VAL A 74 12.20 37.48 -0.95
N MET A 75 13.48 37.86 -0.89
CA MET A 75 13.90 39.27 -0.97
C MET A 75 14.21 39.74 -2.40
N GLY A 76 14.26 38.83 -3.38
CA GLY A 76 14.45 39.15 -4.80
C GLY A 76 15.84 39.64 -5.19
N GLN A 77 16.88 39.37 -4.38
CA GLN A 77 18.27 39.73 -4.73
C GLN A 77 18.83 38.82 -5.82
N ASP A 78 19.66 39.38 -6.71
CA ASP A 78 20.38 38.60 -7.71
C ASP A 78 21.42 37.66 -7.07
N ASN A 79 21.67 36.53 -7.71
CA ASN A 79 22.52 35.45 -7.16
C ASN A 79 23.92 35.94 -6.74
N ALA A 80 24.52 36.88 -7.48
CA ALA A 80 25.82 37.44 -7.16
C ALA A 80 25.77 38.38 -5.94
N GLU A 81 24.71 39.19 -5.80
CA GLU A 81 24.51 40.06 -4.63
C GLU A 81 24.14 39.26 -3.37
N ALA A 82 23.32 38.23 -3.50
CA ALA A 82 22.98 37.33 -2.41
C ALA A 82 24.22 36.57 -1.92
N ALA A 83 25.05 36.05 -2.84
CA ALA A 83 26.32 35.39 -2.49
C ALA A 83 27.30 36.36 -1.81
N ASN A 84 27.39 37.61 -2.27
CA ASN A 84 28.22 38.64 -1.65
C ASN A 84 27.70 39.04 -0.25
N SER A 85 26.37 39.15 -0.08
CA SER A 85 25.73 39.47 1.20
C SER A 85 25.94 38.35 2.23
N VAL A 86 25.79 37.09 1.81
CA VAL A 86 26.09 35.94 2.66
C VAL A 86 27.59 35.88 2.98
N SER A 87 28.48 36.15 2.03
CA SER A 87 29.92 36.20 2.28
C SER A 87 30.31 37.31 3.26
N LYS A 88 29.72 38.50 3.16
CA LYS A 88 29.90 39.61 4.12
C LYS A 88 29.36 39.27 5.51
N TRP A 89 28.20 38.64 5.58
CA TRP A 89 27.59 38.16 6.83
C TRP A 89 28.49 37.11 7.49
N THR A 90 28.93 36.09 6.74
CA THR A 90 29.87 35.06 7.19
C THR A 90 31.17 35.69 7.69
N GLY A 91 31.76 36.62 6.93
CA GLY A 91 32.97 37.34 7.32
C GLY A 91 32.80 38.15 8.60
N THR A 92 31.65 38.79 8.78
CA THR A 92 31.33 39.58 9.99
C THR A 92 31.19 38.67 11.21
N VAL A 93 30.51 37.53 11.08
CA VAL A 93 30.39 36.54 12.18
C VAL A 93 31.76 36.02 12.62
N TYR A 94 32.66 35.73 11.68
CA TYR A 94 34.04 35.32 12.00
C TYR A 94 34.92 36.45 12.56
N LEU A 95 34.56 37.72 12.36
CA LEU A 95 35.22 38.85 13.01
C LEU A 95 34.76 39.00 14.47
N PHE A 96 33.47 38.77 14.75
CA PHE A 96 32.93 38.83 16.12
C PHE A 96 33.43 37.70 17.03
N SER A 97 33.90 36.57 16.47
CA SER A 97 34.56 35.53 17.28
C SER A 97 35.90 35.99 17.86
N LEU A 98 36.60 36.96 17.24
CA LEU A 98 37.77 37.60 17.83
C LEU A 98 37.40 38.41 19.09
N LEU A 99 36.26 39.10 19.07
CA LEU A 99 35.74 39.82 20.24
C LEU A 99 35.38 38.83 21.36
N GLY A 100 34.76 37.70 21.02
CA GLY A 100 34.48 36.61 21.96
C GLY A 100 35.75 36.02 22.59
N ALA A 101 36.81 35.82 21.80
CA ALA A 101 38.12 35.37 22.29
C ALA A 101 38.76 36.41 23.22
N PHE A 102 38.74 37.70 22.85
CA PHE A 102 39.27 38.78 23.67
C PHE A 102 38.56 38.91 25.02
N LEU A 103 37.21 38.87 25.03
CA LEU A 103 36.41 38.92 26.27
C LEU A 103 36.64 37.70 27.16
N SER A 104 36.78 36.53 26.53
CA SER A 104 37.10 35.27 27.20
C SER A 104 38.45 35.34 27.92
N ASP A 105 39.49 35.76 27.22
CA ASP A 105 40.85 35.70 27.75
C ASP A 105 41.18 36.88 28.67
N SER A 106 40.51 38.04 28.50
CA SER A 106 40.81 39.26 29.27
C SER A 106 39.92 39.48 30.49
N TYR A 107 38.64 39.05 30.47
CA TYR A 107 37.67 39.47 31.49
C TYR A 107 36.83 38.35 32.10
N TRP A 108 36.23 37.47 31.30
CA TRP A 108 35.13 36.60 31.77
C TRP A 108 35.50 35.12 31.91
N GLY A 109 36.61 34.69 31.31
CA GLY A 109 36.97 33.28 31.22
C GLY A 109 36.15 32.53 30.16
N ARG A 110 36.75 31.47 29.59
CA ARG A 110 36.21 30.70 28.44
C ARG A 110 34.80 30.17 28.67
N TYR A 111 34.55 29.56 29.83
CA TYR A 111 33.24 28.96 30.12
C TYR A 111 32.10 29.99 30.22
N LYS A 112 32.30 31.07 30.99
CA LYS A 112 31.25 32.09 31.19
C LYS A 112 30.95 32.85 29.90
N THR A 113 31.98 33.10 29.09
CA THR A 113 31.81 33.77 27.80
C THR A 113 30.93 32.93 26.87
N CYS A 114 31.22 31.63 26.71
CA CYS A 114 30.39 30.74 25.91
C CYS A 114 28.94 30.66 26.44
N ALA A 115 28.77 30.51 27.75
CA ALA A 115 27.44 30.38 28.36
C ALA A 115 26.58 31.65 28.22
N ILE A 116 27.17 32.84 28.40
CA ILE A 116 26.45 34.11 28.33
C ILE A 116 26.01 34.41 26.88
N PHE A 117 26.90 34.25 25.90
CA PHE A 117 26.52 34.50 24.50
C PHE A 117 25.48 33.48 23.98
N GLN A 118 25.55 32.23 24.41
CA GLN A 118 24.49 31.24 24.13
C GLN A 118 23.16 31.62 24.82
N ALA A 119 23.21 32.11 26.06
CA ALA A 119 22.02 32.57 26.77
C ALA A 119 21.37 33.79 26.10
N ILE A 120 22.16 34.75 25.60
CA ILE A 120 21.64 35.92 24.85
C ILE A 120 20.91 35.47 23.59
N PHE A 121 21.43 34.49 22.85
CA PHE A 121 20.77 33.92 21.67
C PHE A 121 19.42 33.28 22.02
N VAL A 122 19.32 32.59 23.17
CA VAL A 122 18.08 31.98 23.65
C VAL A 122 17.10 33.04 24.16
N VAL A 123 17.55 34.03 24.94
CA VAL A 123 16.71 35.08 25.55
C VAL A 123 16.12 36.00 24.48
N ARG A 124 16.87 36.34 23.43
CA ARG A 124 16.35 37.17 22.33
C ARG A 124 15.24 36.45 21.54
N LYS A 125 15.30 35.12 21.44
CA LYS A 125 14.23 34.27 20.89
C LYS A 125 12.99 34.19 21.81
N PHE A 126 13.16 34.48 23.10
CA PHE A 126 12.06 34.60 24.07
C PHE A 126 11.45 36.01 24.10
N GLU A 127 12.21 37.07 23.80
CA GLU A 127 11.69 38.45 23.73
C GLU A 127 10.80 38.73 22.51
N GLU A 128 11.00 38.04 21.38
CA GLU A 128 10.06 38.09 20.24
C GLU A 128 8.70 37.43 20.53
N LYS A 129 8.55 36.72 21.66
CA LYS A 129 7.31 36.02 22.05
C LYS A 129 6.51 36.67 23.18
N LYS A 130 6.81 37.91 23.57
CA LYS A 130 5.98 38.67 24.53
C LYS A 130 5.06 39.69 23.84
N VAL A 131 4.21 39.21 22.94
CA VAL A 131 2.91 39.84 22.67
C VAL A 131 1.86 38.86 23.16
N LYS A 132 1.12 39.22 24.22
CA LYS A 132 0.01 38.44 24.79
C LYS A 132 -0.98 38.12 23.66
N LYS A 133 -1.02 36.87 23.21
CA LYS A 133 -2.11 36.32 22.39
C LYS A 133 -2.91 35.36 23.27
N ASN A 134 -4.23 35.40 23.09
CA ASN A 134 -5.19 34.52 23.76
C ASN A 134 -4.74 33.05 23.62
N GLU A 135 -4.79 32.28 24.72
CA GLU A 135 -4.44 30.86 24.71
C GLU A 135 -5.45 30.10 23.81
N GLU A 136 -5.04 29.73 22.60
CA GLU A 136 -5.81 28.89 21.68
C GLU A 136 -5.74 27.41 22.12
N CYS A 137 -6.90 26.83 22.42
CA CYS A 137 -7.06 25.38 22.60
C CYS A 137 -7.15 24.68 21.23
N THR A 138 -6.74 23.42 21.17
CA THR A 138 -6.91 22.59 19.97
C THR A 138 -8.39 22.27 19.74
N LEU A 139 -8.81 22.21 18.48
CA LEU A 139 -10.21 21.94 18.09
C LEU A 139 -10.46 20.44 17.81
N ASP A 140 -9.40 19.63 17.81
CA ASP A 140 -9.38 18.20 17.50
C ASP A 140 -9.91 17.29 18.63
N GLY A 141 -10.28 17.85 19.78
CA GLY A 141 -10.75 17.10 20.95
C GLY A 141 -9.62 16.40 21.74
N SER A 142 -8.36 16.75 21.49
CA SER A 142 -7.25 16.28 22.30
C SER A 142 -7.26 16.91 23.69
N VAL A 143 -6.82 16.13 24.67
CA VAL A 143 -6.73 16.52 26.08
C VAL A 143 -5.29 16.47 26.56
N ASP A 144 -5.00 17.28 27.57
CA ASP A 144 -3.76 17.20 28.33
C ASP A 144 -3.79 16.00 29.31
N ARG A 145 -2.71 15.82 30.08
CA ARG A 145 -2.61 14.73 31.06
C ARG A 145 -3.71 14.74 32.12
N LYS A 146 -4.32 15.90 32.40
CA LYS A 146 -5.40 16.07 33.39
C LYS A 146 -6.78 15.81 32.80
N GLY A 147 -6.88 15.59 31.49
CA GLY A 147 -8.15 15.44 30.79
C GLY A 147 -8.79 16.77 30.39
N GLU A 148 -8.07 17.89 30.56
CA GLU A 148 -8.52 19.22 30.13
C GLU A 148 -8.19 19.42 28.63
N PRO A 149 -8.91 20.28 27.89
CA PRO A 149 -8.59 20.56 26.50
C PRO A 149 -7.12 20.96 26.30
N ALA A 150 -6.47 20.37 25.29
CA ALA A 150 -5.04 20.57 25.07
C ALA A 150 -4.74 22.01 24.65
N VAL A 151 -3.90 22.70 25.44
CA VAL A 151 -3.42 24.05 25.12
C VAL A 151 -2.27 23.95 24.13
N ARG A 152 -2.47 24.50 22.94
CA ARG A 152 -1.62 24.30 21.77
C ARG A 152 -0.16 24.73 21.95
N GLU A 153 0.08 25.78 22.73
CA GLU A 153 1.45 26.26 23.02
C GLU A 153 2.21 25.38 24.03
N ARG A 154 1.49 24.58 24.83
CA ARG A 154 2.06 23.79 25.93
C ARG A 154 2.17 22.29 25.61
N THR A 155 1.31 21.76 24.73
CA THR A 155 1.21 20.34 24.40
C THR A 155 1.34 20.07 22.89
N GLY A 156 1.89 18.91 22.53
CA GLY A 156 2.14 18.48 21.15
C GLY A 156 3.38 19.15 20.55
N SER A 157 3.32 19.43 19.25
CA SER A 157 4.39 20.01 18.42
C SER A 157 5.57 19.09 18.13
N TRP A 158 6.52 19.60 17.34
CA TRP A 158 7.76 18.89 16.99
C TRP A 158 8.60 18.45 18.19
N PHE A 159 8.51 19.12 19.34
CA PHE A 159 9.26 18.70 20.52
C PHE A 159 8.78 17.34 21.05
N ALA A 160 7.46 17.18 21.20
CA ALA A 160 6.85 15.90 21.55
C ALA A 160 7.13 14.84 20.49
N ALA A 161 7.02 15.22 19.21
CA ALA A 161 7.29 14.33 18.10
C ALA A 161 8.75 13.81 18.09
N ILE A 162 9.74 14.68 18.35
CA ILE A 162 11.16 14.28 18.39
C ILE A 162 11.42 13.27 19.51
N LEU A 163 10.80 13.43 20.68
CA LEU A 163 10.93 12.45 21.77
C LEU A 163 10.37 11.07 21.35
N ILE A 164 9.25 11.05 20.64
CA ILE A 164 8.64 9.83 20.08
C ILE A 164 9.53 9.22 18.99
N LEU A 165 10.14 10.04 18.14
CA LEU A 165 11.06 9.58 17.09
C LEU A 165 12.33 8.95 17.67
N VAL A 166 12.96 9.60 18.66
CA VAL A 166 14.14 9.05 19.35
C VAL A 166 13.78 7.77 20.09
N ASN A 167 12.63 7.75 20.79
CA ASN A 167 12.09 6.55 21.42
C ASN A 167 11.93 5.40 20.41
N GLN A 168 11.36 5.69 19.23
CA GLN A 168 11.19 4.69 18.19
C GLN A 168 12.52 4.15 17.68
N GLY A 169 13.50 5.01 17.42
CA GLY A 169 14.82 4.57 16.97
C GLY A 169 15.50 3.63 17.96
N LEU A 170 15.45 3.96 19.26
CA LEU A 170 16.03 3.14 20.33
C LEU A 170 15.27 1.82 20.54
N ALA A 171 13.94 1.84 20.51
CA ALA A 171 13.12 0.62 20.63
C ALA A 171 13.36 -0.33 19.43
N THR A 172 13.52 0.24 18.22
CA THR A 172 13.84 -0.51 17.00
C THR A 172 15.23 -1.13 17.08
N LEU A 173 16.21 -0.37 17.58
CA LEU A 173 17.56 -0.89 17.83
C LEU A 173 17.53 -2.10 18.76
N ALA A 174 16.78 -2.03 19.86
CA ALA A 174 16.63 -3.12 20.82
C ALA A 174 15.96 -4.37 20.22
N PHE A 175 14.90 -4.18 19.43
CA PHE A 175 14.13 -5.28 18.85
C PHE A 175 14.92 -6.01 17.77
N PHE A 176 15.52 -5.28 16.83
CA PHE A 176 16.39 -5.88 15.81
C PHE A 176 17.67 -6.45 16.43
N GLY A 177 18.15 -5.89 17.55
CA GLY A 177 19.32 -6.43 18.25
C GLY A 177 19.10 -7.87 18.67
N VAL A 178 17.91 -8.17 19.21
CA VAL A 178 17.54 -9.56 19.52
C VAL A 178 17.29 -10.39 18.26
N GLY A 179 16.61 -9.83 17.25
CA GLY A 179 16.13 -10.58 16.09
C GLY A 179 17.20 -10.99 15.07
N VAL A 180 18.22 -10.15 14.85
CA VAL A 180 19.18 -10.28 13.74
C VAL A 180 20.06 -11.51 13.88
N ASN A 181 20.48 -11.83 15.10
CA ASN A 181 21.29 -13.01 15.36
C ASN A 181 20.58 -14.07 16.21
N LEU A 182 19.24 -14.00 16.33
CA LEU A 182 18.47 -14.99 17.10
C LEU A 182 18.66 -16.41 16.54
N VAL A 183 18.75 -16.56 15.21
CA VAL A 183 19.04 -17.84 14.55
C VAL A 183 20.42 -18.35 14.95
N LEU A 184 21.43 -17.48 14.97
CA LEU A 184 22.79 -17.83 15.40
C LEU A 184 22.85 -18.18 16.89
N PHE A 185 22.10 -17.49 17.74
CA PHE A 185 21.98 -17.83 19.16
C PHE A 185 21.32 -19.20 19.36
N LEU A 186 20.23 -19.48 18.64
CA LEU A 186 19.53 -20.76 18.73
C LEU A 186 20.38 -21.93 18.21
N THR A 187 21.19 -21.71 17.18
CA THR A 187 22.07 -22.74 16.62
C THR A 187 23.33 -22.95 17.45
N ARG A 188 24.06 -21.87 17.78
CA ARG A 188 25.37 -21.94 18.47
C ARG A 188 25.26 -22.15 19.98
N VAL A 189 24.24 -21.58 20.62
CA VAL A 189 24.07 -21.66 22.09
C VAL A 189 23.05 -22.71 22.49
N MET A 190 21.92 -22.80 21.79
CA MET A 190 20.83 -23.73 22.14
C MET A 190 20.94 -25.09 21.43
N GLY A 191 21.86 -25.23 20.47
CA GLY A 191 22.12 -26.48 19.75
C GLY A 191 20.97 -26.93 18.84
N GLN A 192 20.08 -26.02 18.45
CA GLN A 192 19.06 -26.30 17.45
C GLN A 192 19.71 -26.45 16.08
N ASP A 193 19.13 -27.28 15.22
CA ASP A 193 19.52 -27.27 13.81
C ASP A 193 19.11 -25.94 13.14
N ASN A 194 19.73 -25.62 12.00
CA ASN A 194 19.48 -24.36 11.30
C ASN A 194 18.00 -24.19 10.88
N ALA A 195 17.30 -25.30 10.59
CA ALA A 195 15.90 -25.27 10.16
C ALA A 195 14.94 -25.06 11.34
N GLU A 196 15.21 -25.68 12.48
CA GLU A 196 14.50 -25.51 13.75
C GLU A 196 14.67 -24.11 14.32
N ALA A 197 15.90 -23.58 14.24
CA ALA A 197 16.20 -22.21 14.63
C ALA A 197 15.46 -21.20 13.75
N ALA A 198 15.55 -21.34 12.42
CA ALA A 198 14.82 -20.48 11.47
C ALA A 198 13.30 -20.56 11.67
N ASN A 199 12.75 -21.75 11.94
CA ASN A 199 11.34 -21.95 12.25
C ASN A 199 10.95 -21.28 13.57
N SER A 200 11.78 -21.38 14.61
CA SER A 200 11.54 -20.75 15.91
C SER A 200 11.55 -19.22 15.80
N VAL A 201 12.47 -18.65 15.01
CA VAL A 201 12.48 -17.21 14.71
C VAL A 201 11.29 -16.78 13.88
N SER A 202 10.86 -17.60 12.91
CA SER A 202 9.66 -17.33 12.09
C SER A 202 8.38 -17.36 12.94
N LYS A 203 8.25 -18.34 13.84
CA LYS A 203 7.15 -18.42 14.83
C LYS A 203 7.15 -17.20 15.75
N TRP A 204 8.31 -16.81 16.26
CA TRP A 204 8.46 -15.62 17.10
C TRP A 204 8.04 -14.35 16.33
N THR A 205 8.52 -14.18 15.11
CA THR A 205 8.19 -13.05 14.23
C THR A 205 6.70 -13.01 13.89
N GLY A 206 6.10 -14.15 13.53
CA GLY A 206 4.66 -14.27 13.31
C GLY A 206 3.83 -13.93 14.56
N THR A 207 4.32 -14.32 15.73
CA THR A 207 3.70 -14.01 17.02
C THR A 207 3.73 -12.50 17.33
N VAL A 208 4.81 -11.81 17.00
CA VAL A 208 4.93 -10.34 17.13
C VAL A 208 3.83 -9.64 16.32
N TYR A 209 3.63 -10.06 15.05
CA TYR A 209 2.61 -9.47 14.19
C TYR A 209 1.19 -9.79 14.67
N LEU A 210 0.95 -10.99 15.20
CA LEU A 210 -0.34 -11.35 15.79
C LEU A 210 -0.69 -10.44 16.99
N PHE A 211 0.28 -10.21 17.89
CA PHE A 211 0.08 -9.30 19.03
C PHE A 211 -0.09 -7.84 18.65
N SER A 212 0.27 -7.45 17.41
CA SER A 212 -0.03 -6.10 16.89
C SER A 212 -1.53 -5.86 16.77
N LEU A 213 -2.31 -6.87 16.42
CA LEU A 213 -3.77 -6.78 16.40
C LEU A 213 -4.34 -6.56 17.82
N LEU A 214 -3.79 -7.28 18.81
CA LEU A 214 -4.18 -7.15 20.22
C LEU A 214 -3.85 -5.76 20.76
N GLY A 215 -2.65 -5.24 20.49
CA GLY A 215 -2.23 -3.91 20.91
C GLY A 215 -3.09 -2.81 20.30
N ALA A 216 -3.38 -2.88 19.01
CA ALA A 216 -4.28 -1.93 18.35
C ALA A 216 -5.67 -1.96 19.00
N PHE A 217 -6.26 -3.16 19.17
CA PHE A 217 -7.57 -3.34 19.79
C PHE A 217 -7.64 -2.77 21.22
N LEU A 218 -6.65 -3.04 22.06
CA LEU A 218 -6.60 -2.52 23.44
C LEU A 218 -6.45 -1.00 23.49
N SER A 219 -5.68 -0.42 22.57
CA SER A 219 -5.51 1.03 22.48
C SER A 219 -6.80 1.76 22.12
N ASP A 220 -7.54 1.24 21.15
CA ASP A 220 -8.74 1.90 20.63
C ASP A 220 -9.94 1.67 21.56
N SER A 221 -9.98 0.51 22.24
CA SER A 221 -11.16 0.09 23.01
C SER A 221 -11.13 0.47 24.49
N TYR A 222 -9.96 0.44 25.14
CA TYR A 222 -9.89 0.48 26.61
C TYR A 222 -8.83 1.43 27.16
N TRP A 223 -7.59 1.31 26.72
CA TRP A 223 -6.45 1.94 27.39
C TRP A 223 -6.08 3.32 26.82
N GLY A 224 -6.39 3.57 25.55
CA GLY A 224 -5.87 4.73 24.83
C GLY A 224 -4.41 4.53 24.40
N ARG A 225 -4.03 5.12 23.26
CA ARG A 225 -2.74 4.91 22.59
C ARG A 225 -1.52 5.14 23.50
N TYR A 226 -1.56 6.17 24.35
CA TYR A 226 -0.47 6.44 25.30
C TYR A 226 -0.27 5.31 26.32
N LYS A 227 -1.34 4.86 27.00
CA LYS A 227 -1.21 3.81 28.03
C LYS A 227 -0.82 2.49 27.40
N THR A 228 -1.37 2.18 26.22
CA THR A 228 -0.97 0.99 25.47
C THR A 228 0.51 1.03 25.11
N CYS A 229 1.02 2.14 24.55
CA CYS A 229 2.46 2.27 24.28
C CYS A 229 3.29 2.08 25.54
N ALA A 230 2.94 2.75 26.65
CA ALA A 230 3.72 2.68 27.89
C ALA A 230 3.72 1.27 28.52
N ILE A 231 2.57 0.60 28.57
CA ILE A 231 2.43 -0.74 29.17
C ILE A 231 3.17 -1.78 28.32
N PHE A 232 2.94 -1.80 27.01
CA PHE A 232 3.57 -2.76 26.12
C PHE A 232 5.08 -2.53 25.99
N GLN A 233 5.54 -1.27 26.03
CA GLN A 233 6.96 -0.96 26.08
C GLN A 233 7.60 -1.39 27.41
N ALA A 234 6.89 -1.30 28.54
CA ALA A 234 7.37 -1.85 29.81
C ALA A 234 7.48 -3.38 29.77
N ILE A 235 6.50 -4.07 29.17
CA ILE A 235 6.55 -5.54 28.95
C ILE A 235 7.74 -5.90 28.06
N PHE A 236 7.99 -5.13 27.00
CA PHE A 236 9.14 -5.30 26.11
C PHE A 236 10.48 -5.18 26.87
N VAL A 237 10.62 -4.18 27.74
CA VAL A 237 11.80 -4.01 28.61
C VAL A 237 11.96 -5.20 29.58
N VAL A 238 10.88 -5.65 30.22
CA VAL A 238 10.91 -6.83 31.11
C VAL A 238 11.36 -8.08 30.36
N GLY A 239 10.85 -8.29 29.14
CA GLY A 239 11.27 -9.38 28.27
C GLY A 239 12.75 -9.33 27.94
N LEU A 240 13.28 -8.17 27.58
CA LEU A 240 14.71 -7.97 27.27
C LEU A 240 15.63 -8.18 28.48
N ILE A 241 15.23 -7.68 29.66
CA ILE A 241 15.98 -7.91 30.91
C ILE A 241 15.97 -9.40 31.24
N SER A 242 14.80 -10.06 31.15
CA SER A 242 14.66 -11.50 31.39
C SER A 242 15.51 -12.32 30.42
N LEU A 243 15.56 -11.95 29.14
CA LEU A 243 16.41 -12.60 28.13
C LEU A 243 17.90 -12.42 28.47
N SER A 244 18.30 -11.20 28.83
CA SER A 244 19.68 -10.87 29.18
C SER A 244 20.16 -11.63 30.41
N LEU A 245 19.33 -11.72 31.47
CA LEU A 245 19.65 -12.51 32.66
C LEU A 245 19.70 -14.02 32.35
N THR A 246 18.76 -14.52 31.54
CA THR A 246 18.72 -15.96 31.19
C THR A 246 19.96 -16.35 30.39
N SER A 247 20.32 -15.53 29.40
CA SER A 247 21.52 -15.71 28.60
C SER A 247 22.80 -15.70 29.45
N TYR A 248 22.97 -14.70 30.30
CA TYR A 248 24.18 -14.52 31.12
C TYR A 248 24.34 -15.58 32.22
N ILE A 249 23.27 -15.95 32.93
CA ILE A 249 23.36 -16.81 34.12
C ILE A 249 23.29 -18.31 33.77
N PHE A 250 22.48 -18.67 32.76
CA PHE A 250 22.08 -20.06 32.53
C PHE A 250 22.54 -20.63 31.19
N LEU A 251 22.56 -19.84 30.11
CA LEU A 251 22.79 -20.36 28.75
C LEU A 251 24.25 -20.28 28.30
N VAL A 252 25.04 -19.31 28.76
CA VAL A 252 26.44 -19.14 28.37
C VAL A 252 27.37 -19.67 29.48
N LYS A 253 27.47 -20.99 29.63
CA LYS A 253 28.39 -21.65 30.57
C LYS A 253 29.24 -22.77 29.91
N PRO A 254 30.58 -22.77 30.10
CA PRO A 254 31.40 -21.75 30.78
C PRO A 254 31.39 -20.40 30.03
N GLU A 255 31.77 -19.31 30.72
CA GLU A 255 31.74 -17.95 30.15
C GLU A 255 32.49 -17.91 28.80
N GLY A 256 31.80 -17.46 27.73
CA GLY A 256 32.36 -17.40 26.38
C GLY A 256 32.11 -18.63 25.48
N CYS A 257 31.19 -19.54 25.84
CA CYS A 257 30.71 -20.58 24.90
C CYS A 257 29.75 -20.00 23.84
N GLY A 258 29.69 -20.61 22.67
CA GLY A 258 28.85 -20.16 21.54
C GLY A 258 29.62 -19.59 20.34
N ASP A 259 30.95 -19.66 20.37
CA ASP A 259 31.83 -19.50 19.20
C ASP A 259 32.11 -20.86 18.55
N GLU A 260 32.53 -20.85 17.27
CA GLU A 260 32.82 -22.06 16.47
C GLU A 260 33.85 -22.99 17.13
N SER A 261 34.70 -22.45 18.00
CA SER A 261 35.72 -23.18 18.77
C SER A 261 35.25 -23.76 20.10
N THR A 262 34.10 -23.32 20.64
CA THR A 262 33.72 -23.57 22.05
C THR A 262 32.20 -23.81 22.17
N PRO A 263 31.73 -25.06 21.95
CA PRO A 263 30.30 -25.38 22.00
C PRO A 263 29.74 -25.30 23.43
N CYS A 264 28.51 -24.79 23.57
CA CYS A 264 27.80 -24.80 24.85
C CYS A 264 27.24 -26.19 25.17
N GLY A 265 27.25 -26.57 26.45
CA GLY A 265 26.73 -27.86 26.93
C GLY A 265 25.19 -27.96 26.93
N LYS A 266 24.65 -29.12 27.34
CA LYS A 266 23.19 -29.31 27.46
C LYS A 266 22.61 -28.43 28.59
N HIS A 267 21.56 -27.68 28.26
CA HIS A 267 20.88 -26.77 29.18
C HIS A 267 19.80 -27.46 30.00
N SER A 268 19.51 -26.92 31.19
CA SER A 268 18.40 -27.41 32.02
C SER A 268 17.05 -27.02 31.40
N SER A 269 16.03 -27.86 31.60
CA SER A 269 14.66 -27.57 31.15
C SER A 269 14.13 -26.23 31.69
N PHE A 270 14.60 -25.83 32.89
CA PHE A 270 14.28 -24.55 33.50
C PHE A 270 14.85 -23.35 32.70
N ALA A 271 16.11 -23.43 32.27
CA ALA A 271 16.74 -22.37 31.47
C ALA A 271 16.05 -22.19 30.10
N MET A 272 15.69 -23.30 29.46
CA MET A 272 14.94 -23.30 28.19
C MET A 272 13.55 -22.67 28.34
N ALA A 273 12.85 -22.98 29.44
CA ALA A 273 11.54 -22.39 29.73
C ALA A 273 11.63 -20.88 29.96
N MET A 274 12.62 -20.42 30.73
CA MET A 274 12.82 -18.98 30.94
C MET A 274 13.14 -18.24 29.64
N PHE A 275 14.03 -18.79 28.80
CA PHE A 275 14.34 -18.21 27.50
C PHE A 275 13.10 -18.04 26.62
N ASN A 276 12.28 -19.10 26.52
CA ASN A 276 11.04 -19.07 25.76
C ASN A 276 10.07 -18.00 26.31
N ILE A 277 9.91 -17.93 27.63
CA ILE A 277 9.08 -16.89 28.26
C ILE A 277 9.62 -15.50 27.91
N SER A 278 10.94 -15.29 27.95
CA SER A 278 11.55 -13.99 27.62
C SER A 278 11.28 -13.57 26.18
N ILE A 279 11.49 -14.46 25.19
CA ILE A 279 11.27 -14.12 23.78
C ILE A 279 9.79 -13.87 23.47
N TYR A 280 8.86 -14.58 24.11
CA TYR A 280 7.42 -14.32 23.94
C TYR A 280 6.95 -13.05 24.66
N LEU A 281 7.56 -12.67 25.80
CA LEU A 281 7.35 -11.37 26.41
C LEU A 281 7.84 -10.22 25.52
N ILE A 282 8.98 -10.40 24.85
CA ILE A 282 9.49 -9.47 23.84
C ILE A 282 8.49 -9.35 22.67
N ALA A 283 7.95 -10.47 22.19
CA ALA A 283 6.97 -10.49 21.11
C ALA A 283 5.67 -9.78 21.49
N LEU A 284 5.15 -10.04 22.70
CA LEU A 284 3.97 -9.37 23.24
C LEU A 284 4.20 -7.86 23.37
N GLY A 285 5.34 -7.47 23.95
CA GLY A 285 5.70 -6.07 24.19
C GLY A 285 5.88 -5.27 22.90
N ASN A 286 6.74 -5.73 21.97
CA ASN A 286 6.97 -5.01 20.71
C ASN A 286 5.75 -5.06 19.79
N GLY A 287 5.07 -6.21 19.72
CA GLY A 287 3.85 -6.39 18.95
C GLY A 287 2.77 -5.40 19.37
N GLY A 288 2.50 -5.28 20.67
CA GLY A 288 1.50 -4.33 21.15
C GLY A 288 1.91 -2.85 21.06
N TYR A 289 3.20 -2.55 21.02
CA TYR A 289 3.76 -1.20 20.97
C TYR A 289 3.77 -0.60 19.53
N GLN A 290 4.26 -1.34 18.54
CA GLN A 290 4.51 -0.84 17.18
C GLN A 290 3.31 -0.18 16.45
N PRO A 291 2.10 -0.77 16.43
CA PRO A 291 0.97 -0.17 15.71
C PRO A 291 0.49 1.15 16.33
N ASN A 292 0.82 1.39 17.60
CA ASN A 292 0.28 2.48 18.40
C ASN A 292 1.18 3.71 18.45
N ILE A 293 2.50 3.54 18.35
CA ILE A 293 3.44 4.65 18.51
C ILE A 293 3.45 5.61 17.31
N ALA A 294 3.27 5.09 16.08
CA ALA A 294 3.20 5.90 14.87
C ALA A 294 1.95 6.78 14.86
N THR A 295 0.80 6.20 15.25
CA THR A 295 -0.46 6.92 15.37
C THR A 295 -0.42 7.92 16.53
N PHE A 296 0.13 7.54 17.68
CA PHE A 296 0.33 8.44 18.81
C PHE A 296 1.26 9.63 18.50
N GLY A 297 2.29 9.43 17.67
CA GLY A 297 3.15 10.53 17.24
C GLY A 297 2.49 11.48 16.25
N ALA A 298 1.61 10.96 15.39
CA ALA A 298 0.77 11.79 14.51
C ALA A 298 -0.26 12.61 15.29
N ASP A 299 -0.77 12.07 16.40
CA ASP A 299 -1.71 12.74 17.33
C ASP A 299 -1.10 13.99 18.02
N GLN A 300 0.21 14.24 17.86
CA GLN A 300 0.87 15.43 18.43
C GLN A 300 0.72 16.69 17.56
N PHE A 301 0.07 16.57 16.41
CA PHE A 301 -0.15 17.64 15.44
C PHE A 301 -1.64 17.79 15.12
N ASP A 302 -2.16 19.00 15.23
CA ASP A 302 -3.54 19.34 14.87
C ASP A 302 -3.67 19.41 13.34
N GLU A 303 -4.55 18.61 12.76
CA GLU A 303 -4.75 18.50 11.31
C GLU A 303 -5.53 19.68 10.74
N ASP A 304 -6.45 20.25 11.52
CA ASP A 304 -7.29 21.37 11.10
C ASP A 304 -6.53 22.69 11.08
N HIS A 305 -5.32 22.72 11.65
CA HIS A 305 -4.48 23.90 11.61
C HIS A 305 -3.44 23.86 10.47
N PRO A 306 -3.40 24.88 9.59
CA PRO A 306 -2.55 24.89 8.39
C PRO A 306 -1.05 24.67 8.67
N ASN A 307 -0.51 25.22 9.76
CA ASN A 307 0.91 25.02 10.13
C ASN A 307 1.23 23.66 10.78
N GLU A 308 0.25 22.97 11.38
CA GLU A 308 0.48 21.68 12.06
C GLU A 308 0.12 20.48 11.18
N GLY A 309 -0.84 20.61 10.26
CA GLY A 309 -1.16 19.59 9.27
C GLY A 309 0.04 19.20 8.41
N HIS A 310 0.88 20.16 7.99
CA HIS A 310 2.15 19.88 7.31
C HIS A 310 3.16 19.13 8.22
N GLY A 311 3.14 19.41 9.52
CA GLY A 311 3.96 18.73 10.53
C GLY A 311 3.59 17.24 10.67
N LYS A 312 2.28 16.93 10.69
CA LYS A 312 1.76 15.55 10.75
C LYS A 312 2.23 14.70 9.57
N VAL A 313 2.17 15.24 8.35
CA VAL A 313 2.65 14.53 7.14
C VAL A 313 4.16 14.33 7.18
N SER A 314 4.91 15.33 7.65
CA SER A 314 6.37 15.26 7.78
C SER A 314 6.82 14.28 8.87
N PHE A 315 6.05 14.16 9.97
CA PHE A 315 6.33 13.24 11.07
C PHE A 315 6.52 11.80 10.59
N PHE A 316 5.65 11.31 9.71
CA PHE A 316 5.77 9.95 9.17
C PHE A 316 7.09 9.72 8.44
N SER A 317 7.59 10.70 7.68
CA SER A 317 8.89 10.60 7.01
C SER A 317 10.05 10.47 8.02
N TYR A 318 10.04 11.28 9.08
CA TYR A 318 11.06 11.17 10.13
C TYR A 318 10.89 9.90 10.98
N PHE A 319 9.67 9.39 11.12
CA PHE A 319 9.39 8.14 11.81
C PHE A 319 10.00 6.95 11.08
N TYR A 320 9.86 6.92 9.74
CA TYR A 320 10.56 5.95 8.91
C TYR A 320 12.09 6.11 8.98
N LEU A 321 12.59 7.35 9.01
CA LEU A 321 14.03 7.58 9.17
C LEU A 321 14.53 7.02 10.53
N ALA A 322 13.80 7.26 11.62
CA ALA A 322 14.15 6.77 12.95
C ALA A 322 14.14 5.23 13.03
N LEU A 323 13.15 4.57 12.41
CA LEU A 323 13.10 3.12 12.23
C LEU A 323 14.37 2.58 11.54
N ASN A 324 14.72 3.17 10.39
CA ASN A 324 15.88 2.73 9.59
C ASN A 324 17.21 2.97 10.31
N LEU A 325 17.36 4.10 11.00
CA LEU A 325 18.55 4.37 11.81
C LEU A 325 18.69 3.37 12.97
N GLY A 326 17.60 3.06 13.66
CA GLY A 326 17.59 2.04 14.73
C GLY A 326 18.02 0.66 14.22
N SER A 327 17.48 0.23 13.08
CA SER A 327 17.85 -1.04 12.44
C SER A 327 19.31 -1.05 11.96
N LEU A 328 19.78 0.04 11.35
CA LEU A 328 21.18 0.16 10.89
C LEU A 328 22.17 0.02 12.05
N PHE A 329 21.96 0.75 13.15
CA PHE A 329 22.83 0.68 14.32
C PHE A 329 22.79 -0.71 14.98
N SER A 330 21.61 -1.33 15.02
CA SER A 330 21.46 -2.70 15.51
C SER A 330 22.29 -3.69 14.68
N ASN A 331 22.09 -3.74 13.37
CA ASN A 331 22.79 -4.66 12.47
C ASN A 331 24.31 -4.46 12.47
N THR A 332 24.77 -3.22 12.68
CA THR A 332 26.20 -2.90 12.62
C THR A 332 26.89 -3.12 13.96
N ILE A 333 26.35 -2.56 15.05
CA ILE A 333 27.02 -2.52 16.37
C ILE A 333 26.65 -3.76 17.18
N LEU A 334 25.36 -4.04 17.36
CA LEU A 334 24.92 -5.21 18.13
C LEU A 334 25.19 -6.51 17.37
N GLY A 335 24.94 -6.48 16.06
CA GLY A 335 25.27 -7.57 15.15
C GLY A 335 26.73 -8.01 15.25
N TYR A 336 27.64 -7.04 15.35
CA TYR A 336 29.08 -7.31 15.50
C TYR A 336 29.46 -7.94 16.84
N PHE A 337 28.91 -7.46 17.97
CA PHE A 337 29.21 -8.04 19.28
C PHE A 337 28.70 -9.46 19.41
N GLU A 338 27.51 -9.73 18.89
CA GLU A 338 26.87 -11.05 18.90
C GLU A 338 27.59 -12.05 17.99
N ASP A 339 28.09 -11.62 16.83
CA ASP A 339 28.89 -12.47 15.94
C ASP A 339 30.26 -12.86 16.54
N LYS A 340 30.81 -12.02 17.45
CA LYS A 340 32.04 -12.30 18.22
C LYS A 340 31.81 -13.15 19.48
N GLY A 341 30.67 -13.81 19.60
CA GLY A 341 30.35 -14.65 20.75
C GLY A 341 30.00 -13.86 22.02
N MET A 342 29.93 -12.51 21.96
CA MET A 342 29.61 -11.66 23.11
C MET A 342 28.10 -11.46 23.29
N TRP A 343 27.34 -12.56 23.24
CA TRP A 343 25.87 -12.59 23.28
C TRP A 343 25.26 -11.84 24.45
N ALA A 344 25.79 -12.04 25.66
CA ALA A 344 25.30 -11.37 26.86
C ALA A 344 25.43 -9.84 26.76
N LEU A 345 26.52 -9.34 26.15
CA LEU A 345 26.74 -7.91 25.98
C LEU A 345 25.79 -7.31 24.94
N GLY A 346 25.50 -8.04 23.85
CA GLY A 346 24.49 -7.66 22.85
C GLY A 346 23.08 -7.55 23.42
N PHE A 347 22.66 -8.54 24.21
CA PHE A 347 21.35 -8.50 24.88
C PHE A 347 21.26 -7.42 25.96
N TRP A 348 22.31 -7.21 26.75
CA TRP A 348 22.33 -6.11 27.73
C TRP A 348 22.33 -4.73 27.08
N ALA A 349 23.02 -4.55 25.95
CA ALA A 349 22.96 -3.31 25.18
C ALA A 349 21.57 -3.07 24.58
N SER A 350 20.92 -4.13 24.09
CA SER A 350 19.51 -4.08 23.63
C SER A 350 18.57 -3.69 24.77
N ALA A 351 18.69 -4.31 25.94
CA ALA A 351 17.91 -3.97 27.13
C ALA A 351 18.15 -2.52 27.57
N GLY A 352 19.41 -2.08 27.61
CA GLY A 352 19.78 -0.70 27.94
C GLY A 352 19.15 0.33 27.00
N SER A 353 19.18 0.07 25.69
CA SER A 353 18.55 0.96 24.71
C SER A 353 17.02 1.05 24.87
N ALA A 354 16.34 -0.08 25.14
CA ALA A 354 14.91 -0.10 25.41
C ALA A 354 14.52 0.61 26.72
N ILE A 355 15.36 0.51 27.76
CA ILE A 355 15.18 1.24 29.03
C ILE A 355 15.28 2.75 28.78
N VAL A 356 16.31 3.20 28.05
CA VAL A 356 16.46 4.62 27.70
C VAL A 356 15.27 5.10 26.87
N ALA A 357 14.80 4.30 25.92
CA ALA A 357 13.60 4.59 25.13
C ALA A 357 12.39 4.82 26.06
N LEU A 358 12.10 3.86 26.96
CA LEU A 358 10.97 3.97 27.88
C LEU A 358 11.08 5.20 28.79
N ILE A 359 12.28 5.51 29.31
CA ILE A 359 12.51 6.71 30.12
C ILE A 359 12.22 7.98 29.31
N LEU A 360 12.73 8.07 28.07
CA LEU A 360 12.49 9.23 27.21
C LEU A 360 11.01 9.40 26.88
N PHE A 361 10.31 8.29 26.60
CA PHE A 361 8.87 8.30 26.37
C PHE A 361 8.12 8.84 27.59
N LEU A 362 8.43 8.34 28.80
CA LEU A 362 7.78 8.77 30.04
C LEU A 362 8.13 10.22 30.43
N VAL A 363 9.35 10.69 30.15
CA VAL A 363 9.75 12.10 30.38
C VAL A 363 8.94 13.05 29.50
N GLY A 364 8.54 12.62 28.30
CA GLY A 364 7.70 13.40 27.38
C GLY A 364 6.24 13.55 27.81
N THR A 365 5.76 12.75 28.78
CA THR A 365 4.35 12.71 29.21
C THR A 365 3.69 14.08 29.45
N PRO A 366 4.33 15.07 30.11
CA PRO A 366 3.72 16.37 30.35
C PRO A 366 3.48 17.20 29.08
N ARG A 367 4.08 16.81 27.95
CA ARG A 367 4.03 17.52 26.66
C ARG A 367 3.21 16.79 25.62
N TYR A 368 2.76 15.57 25.88
CA TYR A 368 1.96 14.84 24.91
C TYR A 368 0.50 15.30 24.89
N ARG A 369 -0.08 15.30 23.69
CA ARG A 369 -1.52 15.34 23.49
C ARG A 369 -2.07 13.94 23.60
N HIS A 370 -3.17 13.80 24.32
CA HIS A 370 -3.85 12.54 24.55
C HIS A 370 -5.23 12.57 23.91
N PHE A 371 -5.66 11.46 23.36
CA PHE A 371 -7.04 11.25 22.95
C PHE A 371 -7.69 10.31 23.96
N VAL A 372 -8.86 10.71 24.47
CA VAL A 372 -9.64 9.84 25.35
C VAL A 372 -10.17 8.68 24.51
N PRO A 373 -9.87 7.41 24.86
CA PRO A 373 -10.33 6.26 24.08
C PRO A 373 -11.85 6.30 23.99
N SER A 374 -12.35 6.29 22.78
CA SER A 374 -13.74 6.56 22.50
C SER A 374 -14.58 5.28 22.66
N GLY A 375 -14.40 4.55 23.76
CA GLY A 375 -15.06 3.28 24.06
C GLY A 375 -14.91 2.19 22.98
N ASN A 376 -15.43 1.00 23.26
CA ASN A 376 -15.33 -0.16 22.39
C ASN A 376 -15.91 0.16 20.99
N PRO A 377 -15.13 0.13 19.89
CA PRO A 377 -15.61 0.38 18.53
C PRO A 377 -16.67 -0.63 18.11
N LEU A 378 -16.63 -1.85 18.62
CA LEU A 378 -17.63 -2.89 18.38
C LEU A 378 -18.90 -2.67 19.22
N SER A 379 -18.78 -2.12 20.43
CA SER A 379 -19.97 -1.76 21.23
C SER A 379 -20.56 -0.43 20.79
N ARG A 380 -19.77 0.52 20.26
CA ARG A 380 -20.27 1.68 19.55
C ARG A 380 -20.80 1.29 18.19
N PHE A 381 -20.22 0.34 17.47
CA PHE A 381 -20.83 -0.19 16.26
C PHE A 381 -22.12 -0.91 16.61
N CYS A 382 -22.19 -1.73 17.66
CA CYS A 382 -23.43 -2.36 18.12
C CYS A 382 -24.42 -1.37 18.76
N GLN A 383 -23.99 -0.31 19.43
CA GLN A 383 -24.86 0.73 20.00
C GLN A 383 -25.26 1.73 18.93
N VAL A 384 -24.44 2.00 17.92
CA VAL A 384 -24.77 2.77 16.73
C VAL A 384 -25.57 1.93 15.78
N VAL A 385 -25.44 0.60 15.74
CA VAL A 385 -26.30 -0.31 14.97
C VAL A 385 -27.59 -0.55 15.73
N VAL A 386 -27.61 -0.67 17.06
CA VAL A 386 -28.83 -0.80 17.88
C VAL A 386 -29.53 0.54 18.04
N ALA A 387 -28.81 1.64 18.19
CA ALA A 387 -29.37 2.99 18.14
C ALA A 387 -29.67 3.40 16.71
N ALA A 388 -28.95 2.94 15.68
CA ALA A 388 -29.39 3.10 14.29
C ALA A 388 -30.51 2.15 13.96
N ILE A 389 -30.71 1.00 14.61
CA ILE A 389 -31.88 0.14 14.42
C ILE A 389 -33.06 0.73 15.19
N ARG A 390 -32.89 1.26 16.40
CA ARG A 390 -33.93 1.99 17.16
C ARG A 390 -34.26 3.34 16.53
N LYS A 391 -33.26 4.07 16.02
CA LYS A 391 -33.41 5.32 15.26
C LYS A 391 -33.84 5.05 13.84
N TRP A 392 -33.55 3.91 13.21
CA TRP A 392 -34.11 3.48 11.92
C TRP A 392 -35.54 3.04 12.11
N LYS A 393 -35.90 2.41 13.24
CA LYS A 393 -37.29 2.10 13.62
C LYS A 393 -38.09 3.37 13.93
N ARG A 394 -37.55 4.33 14.71
CA ARG A 394 -38.16 5.67 14.93
C ARG A 394 -38.17 6.56 13.68
N LYS A 395 -37.15 6.50 12.82
CA LYS A 395 -37.02 7.31 11.59
C LYS A 395 -37.75 6.68 10.39
N PHE A 396 -38.11 5.40 10.46
CA PHE A 396 -39.09 4.78 9.55
C PHE A 396 -40.48 5.35 9.81
N ASP A 397 -40.81 5.66 11.08
CA ASP A 397 -42.10 6.23 11.45
C ASP A 397 -42.14 7.78 11.33
N GLU A 398 -41.01 8.50 11.45
CA GLU A 398 -40.99 9.98 11.45
C GLU A 398 -40.39 10.70 10.23
N LYS A 399 -39.88 10.02 9.18
CA LYS A 399 -39.38 10.73 7.96
C LYS A 399 -40.12 10.36 6.68
N LYS A 400 -41.39 10.77 6.64
CA LYS A 400 -42.02 11.33 5.44
C LYS A 400 -41.75 12.85 5.36
N VAL A 401 -40.49 13.26 5.19
CA VAL A 401 -40.18 14.66 4.78
C VAL A 401 -39.08 14.67 3.74
N LYS A 402 -39.47 15.15 2.57
CA LYS A 402 -38.76 15.36 1.30
C LYS A 402 -37.29 15.77 1.46
N LYS A 403 -36.38 14.95 0.93
CA LYS A 403 -35.06 15.40 0.42
C LYS A 403 -34.93 14.79 -0.97
N ASN A 404 -34.63 15.60 -1.99
CA ASN A 404 -34.52 15.13 -3.37
C ASN A 404 -33.38 14.11 -3.46
N GLU A 405 -33.70 12.86 -3.81
CA GLU A 405 -32.71 11.80 -4.02
C GLU A 405 -32.00 12.06 -5.34
N GLU A 406 -30.70 12.36 -5.30
CA GLU A 406 -29.89 12.56 -6.50
C GLU A 406 -29.50 11.20 -7.11
N CYS A 407 -29.92 11.01 -8.36
CA CYS A 407 -29.64 9.85 -9.21
C CYS A 407 -28.20 9.99 -9.77
N THR A 408 -27.50 8.86 -9.97
CA THR A 408 -26.13 8.85 -10.57
C THR A 408 -26.13 9.37 -12.01
N LEU A 409 -25.04 10.01 -12.42
CA LEU A 409 -24.94 10.68 -13.73
C LEU A 409 -24.23 9.82 -14.79
N ASP A 410 -23.64 8.70 -14.40
CA ASP A 410 -22.85 7.79 -15.25
C ASP A 410 -23.68 6.72 -15.97
N GLY A 411 -24.99 6.64 -15.71
CA GLY A 411 -25.88 5.62 -16.27
C GLY A 411 -25.86 4.27 -15.54
N SER A 412 -25.31 4.22 -14.32
CA SER A 412 -25.39 3.04 -13.47
C SER A 412 -26.81 2.75 -12.99
N VAL A 413 -27.13 1.46 -12.86
CA VAL A 413 -28.43 0.96 -12.42
C VAL A 413 -28.32 0.17 -11.12
N ASP A 414 -29.40 0.14 -10.36
CA ASP A 414 -29.55 -0.70 -9.19
C ASP A 414 -29.86 -2.16 -9.60
N ARG A 415 -30.04 -3.04 -8.60
CA ARG A 415 -30.37 -4.45 -8.83
C ARG A 415 -31.67 -4.67 -9.62
N LYS A 416 -32.61 -3.73 -9.57
CA LYS A 416 -33.89 -3.80 -10.28
C LYS A 416 -33.80 -3.27 -11.71
N GLY A 417 -32.63 -2.77 -12.12
CA GLY A 417 -32.42 -2.14 -13.42
C GLY A 417 -32.90 -0.70 -13.47
N GLU A 418 -33.19 -0.08 -12.32
CA GLU A 418 -33.58 1.33 -12.23
C GLU A 418 -32.34 2.21 -11.99
N PRO A 419 -32.36 3.53 -12.34
CA PRO A 419 -31.22 4.41 -12.11
C PRO A 419 -30.72 4.36 -10.66
N ALA A 420 -29.40 4.18 -10.48
CA ALA A 420 -28.82 3.98 -9.16
C ALA A 420 -28.87 5.28 -8.32
N VAL A 421 -29.38 5.18 -7.09
CA VAL A 421 -29.40 6.29 -6.12
C VAL A 421 -28.03 6.42 -5.46
N ARG A 422 -27.40 7.60 -5.59
CA ARG A 422 -25.99 7.84 -5.18
C ARG A 422 -25.74 7.60 -3.70
N GLU A 423 -26.63 8.08 -2.82
CA GLU A 423 -26.48 7.93 -1.35
C GLU A 423 -26.67 6.48 -0.85
N ARG A 424 -27.32 5.61 -1.63
CA ARG A 424 -27.72 4.26 -1.19
C ARG A 424 -26.85 3.13 -1.76
N THR A 425 -26.29 3.34 -2.94
CA THR A 425 -25.59 2.32 -3.74
C THR A 425 -24.17 2.78 -4.09
N GLY A 426 -23.23 1.84 -4.23
CA GLY A 426 -21.81 2.10 -4.51
C GLY A 426 -21.06 2.62 -3.28
N SER A 427 -20.12 3.55 -3.51
CA SER A 427 -19.22 4.15 -2.52
C SER A 427 -18.11 3.24 -1.99
N TRP A 428 -17.28 3.79 -1.10
CA TRP A 428 -16.17 3.09 -0.45
C TRP A 428 -16.58 1.83 0.31
N PHE A 429 -17.81 1.73 0.83
CA PHE A 429 -18.25 0.51 1.52
C PHE A 429 -18.28 -0.69 0.57
N ALA A 430 -18.92 -0.53 -0.60
CA ALA A 430 -18.95 -1.54 -1.64
C ALA A 430 -17.54 -1.85 -2.16
N ALA A 431 -16.73 -0.80 -2.36
CA ALA A 431 -15.35 -0.93 -2.83
C ALA A 431 -14.48 -1.73 -1.83
N ILE A 432 -14.58 -1.48 -0.52
CA ILE A 432 -13.81 -2.20 0.51
C ILE A 432 -14.16 -3.70 0.51
N LEU A 433 -15.43 -4.07 0.37
CA LEU A 433 -15.82 -5.48 0.26
C LEU A 433 -15.17 -6.15 -0.96
N ILE A 434 -15.13 -5.44 -2.09
CA ILE A 434 -14.47 -5.92 -3.32
C ILE A 434 -12.95 -6.03 -3.13
N LEU A 435 -12.32 -5.07 -2.42
CA LEU A 435 -10.88 -5.10 -2.12
C LEU A 435 -10.49 -6.28 -1.21
N VAL A 436 -11.25 -6.53 -0.14
CA VAL A 436 -11.03 -7.67 0.75
C VAL A 436 -11.24 -8.98 -0.01
N ASN A 437 -12.31 -9.06 -0.81
CA ASN A 437 -12.57 -10.19 -1.69
C ASN A 437 -11.38 -10.45 -2.65
N GLN A 438 -10.81 -9.40 -3.25
CA GLN A 438 -9.64 -9.51 -4.11
C GLN A 438 -8.42 -10.04 -3.36
N GLY A 439 -8.12 -9.53 -2.16
CA GLY A 439 -6.99 -10.00 -1.37
C GLY A 439 -7.10 -11.49 -1.00
N LEU A 440 -8.28 -11.93 -0.57
CA LEU A 440 -8.54 -13.33 -0.21
C LEU A 440 -8.48 -14.28 -1.43
N ALA A 441 -9.08 -13.88 -2.56
CA ALA A 441 -9.01 -14.64 -3.80
C ALA A 441 -7.56 -14.75 -4.32
N THR A 442 -6.80 -13.66 -4.21
CA THR A 442 -5.38 -13.63 -4.59
C THR A 442 -4.54 -14.57 -3.72
N LEU A 443 -4.77 -14.54 -2.39
CA LEU A 443 -4.13 -15.48 -1.46
C LEU A 443 -4.40 -16.94 -1.86
N ALA A 444 -5.65 -17.28 -2.19
CA ALA A 444 -6.02 -18.63 -2.58
C ALA A 444 -5.39 -19.06 -3.92
N PHE A 445 -5.30 -18.15 -4.89
CA PHE A 445 -4.72 -18.45 -6.20
C PHE A 445 -3.21 -18.66 -6.12
N PHE A 446 -2.48 -17.75 -5.48
CA PHE A 446 -1.04 -17.88 -5.31
C PHE A 446 -0.67 -19.03 -4.38
N GLY A 447 -1.56 -19.41 -3.43
CA GLY A 447 -1.36 -20.57 -2.56
C GLY A 447 -1.13 -21.83 -3.38
N VAL A 448 -1.94 -22.03 -4.42
CA VAL A 448 -1.72 -23.15 -5.34
C VAL A 448 -0.57 -22.86 -6.30
N GLY A 449 -0.51 -21.66 -6.89
CA GLY A 449 0.35 -21.36 -8.03
C GLY A 449 1.85 -21.34 -7.72
N VAL A 450 2.26 -20.88 -6.53
CA VAL A 450 3.66 -20.58 -6.21
C VAL A 450 4.48 -21.86 -6.04
N ASN A 451 3.92 -22.84 -5.35
CA ASN A 451 4.57 -24.14 -5.14
C ASN A 451 4.07 -25.23 -6.07
N LEU A 452 3.31 -24.89 -7.12
CA LEU A 452 2.81 -25.88 -8.07
C LEU A 452 3.96 -26.64 -8.76
N VAL A 453 5.08 -25.98 -9.06
CA VAL A 453 6.27 -26.64 -9.61
C VAL A 453 6.79 -27.70 -8.65
N LEU A 454 6.94 -27.36 -7.37
CA LEU A 454 7.39 -28.30 -6.33
C LEU A 454 6.40 -29.44 -6.10
N PHE A 455 5.10 -29.17 -6.19
CA PHE A 455 4.09 -30.22 -6.13
C PHE A 455 4.22 -31.20 -7.31
N LEU A 456 4.40 -30.69 -8.53
CA LEU A 456 4.57 -31.51 -9.73
C LEU A 456 5.87 -32.33 -9.69
N THR A 457 6.95 -31.82 -9.11
CA THR A 457 8.22 -32.55 -9.00
C THR A 457 8.21 -33.55 -7.85
N ARG A 458 7.83 -33.13 -6.63
CA ARG A 458 7.90 -33.96 -5.41
C ARG A 458 6.76 -34.97 -5.28
N VAL A 459 5.55 -34.59 -5.68
CA VAL A 459 4.36 -35.46 -5.54
C VAL A 459 4.07 -36.20 -6.83
N MET A 460 4.14 -35.53 -7.98
CA MET A 460 3.77 -36.13 -9.27
C MET A 460 4.95 -36.77 -10.00
N GLY A 461 6.19 -36.53 -9.55
CA GLY A 461 7.39 -37.13 -10.09
C GLY A 461 7.79 -36.62 -11.49
N GLN A 462 7.37 -35.41 -11.86
CA GLN A 462 7.81 -34.78 -13.11
C GLN A 462 9.23 -34.24 -12.97
N ASP A 463 9.98 -34.23 -14.07
CA ASP A 463 11.26 -33.54 -14.14
C ASP A 463 11.06 -32.01 -14.03
N ASN A 464 12.05 -31.30 -13.47
CA ASN A 464 11.95 -29.85 -13.23
C ASN A 464 11.54 -29.05 -14.49
N ALA A 465 12.08 -29.42 -15.66
CA ALA A 465 11.76 -28.77 -16.92
C ALA A 465 10.31 -29.04 -17.37
N GLU A 466 9.81 -30.26 -17.17
CA GLU A 466 8.43 -30.63 -17.50
C GLU A 466 7.43 -29.96 -16.55
N ALA A 467 7.76 -29.88 -15.26
CA ALA A 467 6.97 -29.20 -14.25
C ALA A 467 6.87 -27.69 -14.54
N ALA A 468 8.00 -27.02 -14.81
CA ALA A 468 8.02 -25.60 -15.16
C ALA A 468 7.21 -25.30 -16.44
N ASN A 469 7.28 -26.17 -17.45
CA ASN A 469 6.49 -26.05 -18.67
C ASN A 469 4.98 -26.25 -18.40
N SER A 470 4.62 -27.21 -17.54
CA SER A 470 3.23 -27.47 -17.16
C SER A 470 2.62 -26.29 -16.40
N VAL A 471 3.35 -25.71 -15.46
CA VAL A 471 2.92 -24.48 -14.76
C VAL A 471 2.81 -23.30 -15.71
N SER A 472 3.77 -23.13 -16.62
CA SER A 472 3.71 -22.05 -17.64
C SER A 472 2.47 -22.17 -18.54
N LYS A 473 2.13 -23.40 -18.99
CA LYS A 473 0.90 -23.66 -19.75
C LYS A 473 -0.35 -23.37 -18.94
N TRP A 474 -0.38 -23.78 -17.68
CA TRP A 474 -1.48 -23.50 -16.77
C TRP A 474 -1.67 -21.99 -16.60
N THR A 475 -0.62 -21.25 -16.22
CA THR A 475 -0.65 -19.79 -16.05
C THR A 475 -1.07 -19.06 -17.34
N GLY A 476 -0.56 -19.47 -18.50
CA GLY A 476 -1.00 -18.95 -19.79
C GLY A 476 -2.51 -19.16 -20.01
N THR A 477 -3.03 -20.33 -19.62
CA THR A 477 -4.45 -20.69 -19.75
C THR A 477 -5.34 -19.87 -18.82
N VAL A 478 -4.90 -19.57 -17.59
CA VAL A 478 -5.60 -18.65 -16.66
C VAL A 478 -5.89 -17.33 -17.35
N TYR A 479 -4.85 -16.71 -17.92
CA TYR A 479 -4.97 -15.40 -18.55
C TYR A 479 -5.70 -15.42 -19.91
N LEU A 480 -5.73 -16.56 -20.61
CA LEU A 480 -6.56 -16.72 -21.80
C LEU A 480 -8.05 -16.74 -21.43
N PHE A 481 -8.42 -17.41 -20.34
CA PHE A 481 -9.79 -17.41 -19.83
C PHE A 481 -10.25 -16.03 -19.34
N SER A 482 -9.35 -15.07 -19.11
CA SER A 482 -9.72 -13.67 -18.87
C SER A 482 -10.44 -13.03 -20.05
N LEU A 483 -10.10 -13.36 -21.31
CA LEU A 483 -10.87 -12.92 -22.47
C LEU A 483 -12.27 -13.50 -22.48
N LEU A 484 -12.37 -14.80 -22.19
CA LEU A 484 -13.66 -15.49 -22.15
C LEU A 484 -14.57 -14.88 -21.08
N GLY A 485 -14.03 -14.65 -19.87
CA GLY A 485 -14.76 -14.01 -18.79
C GLY A 485 -15.20 -12.60 -19.15
N ALA A 486 -14.32 -11.78 -19.73
CA ALA A 486 -14.68 -10.42 -20.15
C ALA A 486 -15.74 -10.41 -21.26
N PHE A 487 -15.61 -11.31 -22.24
CA PHE A 487 -16.60 -11.46 -23.31
C PHE A 487 -17.98 -11.83 -22.76
N LEU A 488 -18.06 -12.81 -21.85
CA LEU A 488 -19.32 -13.21 -21.22
C LEU A 488 -19.92 -12.10 -20.35
N SER A 489 -19.08 -11.36 -19.63
CA SER A 489 -19.48 -10.20 -18.83
C SER A 489 -20.12 -9.11 -19.69
N ASP A 490 -19.41 -8.65 -20.71
CA ASP A 490 -19.84 -7.48 -21.48
C ASP A 490 -20.97 -7.83 -22.46
N SER A 491 -21.04 -9.07 -22.95
CA SER A 491 -22.00 -9.50 -23.96
C SER A 491 -23.33 -10.02 -23.41
N TYR A 492 -23.32 -10.78 -22.31
CA TYR A 492 -24.48 -11.60 -21.90
C TYR A 492 -24.87 -11.44 -20.44
N TRP A 493 -23.93 -11.65 -19.51
CA TRP A 493 -24.26 -11.86 -18.09
C TRP A 493 -24.19 -10.58 -17.26
N GLY A 494 -23.44 -9.58 -17.70
CA GLY A 494 -23.06 -8.42 -16.89
C GLY A 494 -21.92 -8.75 -15.91
N ARG A 495 -21.21 -7.70 -15.47
CA ARG A 495 -19.99 -7.81 -14.64
C ARG A 495 -20.22 -8.56 -13.33
N TYR A 496 -21.28 -8.22 -12.60
CA TYR A 496 -21.61 -8.86 -11.32
C TYR A 496 -21.85 -10.38 -11.42
N LYS A 497 -22.72 -10.83 -12.34
CA LYS A 497 -23.03 -12.27 -12.48
C LYS A 497 -21.79 -13.05 -12.91
N THR A 498 -20.99 -12.46 -13.79
CA THR A 498 -19.75 -13.07 -14.26
C THR A 498 -18.77 -13.27 -13.11
N CYS A 499 -18.52 -12.24 -12.29
CA CYS A 499 -17.70 -12.38 -11.09
C CYS A 499 -18.21 -13.50 -10.17
N ALA A 500 -19.51 -13.53 -9.86
CA ALA A 500 -20.09 -14.53 -8.96
C ALA A 500 -19.96 -15.97 -9.50
N ILE A 501 -20.27 -16.19 -10.78
CA ILE A 501 -20.23 -17.53 -11.40
C ILE A 501 -18.78 -18.02 -11.49
N PHE A 502 -17.86 -17.20 -12.00
CA PHE A 502 -16.45 -17.61 -12.15
C PHE A 502 -15.76 -17.79 -10.80
N GLN A 503 -16.10 -16.99 -9.78
CA GLN A 503 -15.60 -17.19 -8.43
C GLN A 503 -16.15 -18.48 -7.78
N ALA A 504 -17.40 -18.87 -8.08
CA ALA A 504 -17.93 -20.17 -7.67
C ALA A 504 -17.20 -21.34 -8.35
N ILE A 505 -16.91 -21.23 -9.66
CA ILE A 505 -16.10 -22.22 -10.40
C ILE A 505 -14.70 -22.33 -9.78
N PHE A 506 -14.08 -21.21 -9.41
CA PHE A 506 -12.79 -21.17 -8.74
C PHE A 506 -12.80 -21.93 -7.41
N VAL A 507 -13.83 -21.71 -6.57
CA VAL A 507 -14.02 -22.46 -5.31
C VAL A 507 -14.19 -23.96 -5.55
N VAL A 508 -15.00 -24.35 -6.55
CA VAL A 508 -15.18 -25.78 -6.90
C VAL A 508 -13.86 -26.41 -7.34
N GLY A 509 -13.06 -25.70 -8.15
CA GLY A 509 -11.73 -26.15 -8.57
C GLY A 509 -10.79 -26.37 -7.37
N LEU A 510 -10.76 -25.44 -6.41
CA LEU A 510 -9.95 -25.55 -5.20
C LEU A 510 -10.40 -26.70 -4.30
N ILE A 511 -11.70 -26.88 -4.07
CA ILE A 511 -12.22 -28.01 -3.28
C ILE A 511 -11.86 -29.34 -3.97
N SER A 512 -12.02 -29.41 -5.30
CA SER A 512 -11.68 -30.59 -6.09
C SER A 512 -10.18 -30.91 -6.02
N LEU A 513 -9.31 -29.89 -6.07
CA LEU A 513 -7.87 -30.06 -5.93
C LEU A 513 -7.51 -30.57 -4.53
N SER A 514 -8.03 -29.95 -3.47
CA SER A 514 -7.79 -30.36 -2.08
C SER A 514 -8.22 -31.79 -1.82
N LEU A 515 -9.38 -32.20 -2.35
CA LEU A 515 -9.90 -33.56 -2.22
C LEU A 515 -9.04 -34.57 -2.98
N THR A 516 -8.64 -34.23 -4.22
CA THR A 516 -7.80 -35.11 -5.05
C THR A 516 -6.43 -35.32 -4.43
N SER A 517 -5.80 -34.24 -3.95
CA SER A 517 -4.50 -34.28 -3.29
C SER A 517 -4.53 -35.10 -2.00
N TYR A 518 -5.54 -34.89 -1.15
CA TYR A 518 -5.69 -35.60 0.12
C TYR A 518 -5.98 -37.10 -0.04
N ILE A 519 -6.87 -37.49 -0.97
CA ILE A 519 -7.31 -38.89 -1.10
C ILE A 519 -6.38 -39.72 -1.99
N PHE A 520 -5.83 -39.14 -3.06
CA PHE A 520 -5.20 -39.91 -4.13
C PHE A 520 -3.72 -39.61 -4.34
N LEU A 521 -3.25 -38.37 -4.17
CA LEU A 521 -1.89 -37.98 -4.56
C LEU A 521 -0.87 -38.03 -3.40
N VAL A 522 -1.25 -37.70 -2.17
CA VAL A 522 -0.35 -37.74 -1.01
C VAL A 522 -0.44 -39.12 -0.34
N LYS A 523 0.14 -40.14 -0.99
CA LYS A 523 0.20 -41.53 -0.48
C LYS A 523 1.62 -42.13 -0.49
N PRO A 524 2.10 -42.71 0.64
CA PRO A 524 1.45 -42.79 1.97
C PRO A 524 1.27 -41.42 2.63
N GLU A 525 0.40 -41.33 3.65
CA GLU A 525 0.11 -40.06 4.34
C GLU A 525 1.40 -39.37 4.79
N GLY A 526 1.61 -38.13 4.36
CA GLY A 526 2.81 -37.34 4.66
C GLY A 526 3.95 -37.44 3.65
N CYS A 527 3.79 -38.13 2.51
CA CYS A 527 4.78 -38.11 1.43
C CYS A 527 4.83 -36.76 0.69
N GLY A 528 5.89 -36.53 -0.08
CA GLY A 528 6.04 -35.33 -0.90
C GLY A 528 6.77 -34.19 -0.17
N ASP A 529 7.45 -34.50 0.93
CA ASP A 529 8.56 -33.69 1.42
C ASP A 529 9.85 -34.03 0.63
N GLU A 530 10.94 -33.29 0.88
CA GLU A 530 12.22 -33.49 0.18
C GLU A 530 12.86 -34.88 0.42
N SER A 531 12.46 -35.55 1.50
CA SER A 531 13.04 -36.81 1.97
C SER A 531 12.20 -38.07 1.67
N THR A 532 10.90 -37.92 1.43
CA THR A 532 9.92 -39.00 1.33
C THR A 532 9.20 -38.93 -0.02
N PRO A 533 9.65 -39.68 -1.02
CA PRO A 533 9.02 -39.68 -2.33
C PRO A 533 7.62 -40.30 -2.29
N CYS A 534 6.68 -39.71 -3.02
CA CYS A 534 5.34 -40.29 -3.18
C CYS A 534 5.33 -41.47 -4.15
N GLY A 535 4.36 -42.38 -3.97
CA GLY A 535 4.16 -43.52 -4.86
C GLY A 535 3.64 -43.14 -6.25
N LYS A 536 3.63 -44.10 -7.19
CA LYS A 536 3.06 -43.89 -8.53
C LYS A 536 1.53 -43.68 -8.46
N HIS A 537 1.03 -42.70 -9.22
CA HIS A 537 -0.39 -42.35 -9.26
C HIS A 537 -1.14 -43.06 -10.40
N SER A 538 -2.44 -43.29 -10.20
CA SER A 538 -3.31 -43.81 -11.26
C SER A 538 -3.63 -42.73 -12.29
N SER A 539 -3.89 -43.14 -13.54
CA SER A 539 -4.30 -42.20 -14.60
C SER A 539 -5.56 -41.41 -14.25
N PHE A 540 -6.45 -41.99 -13.44
CA PHE A 540 -7.66 -41.32 -12.94
C PHE A 540 -7.33 -40.18 -11.96
N ALA A 541 -6.42 -40.39 -11.02
CA ALA A 541 -5.99 -39.36 -10.08
C ALA A 541 -5.31 -38.18 -10.81
N MET A 542 -4.45 -38.49 -11.79
CA MET A 542 -3.81 -37.50 -12.65
C MET A 542 -4.84 -36.70 -13.48
N ALA A 543 -5.88 -37.36 -14.00
CA ALA A 543 -6.95 -36.70 -14.75
C ALA A 543 -7.78 -35.77 -13.86
N MET A 544 -8.15 -36.20 -12.65
CA MET A 544 -8.87 -35.35 -11.69
C MET A 544 -8.05 -34.13 -11.30
N PHE A 545 -6.76 -34.30 -10.99
CA PHE A 545 -5.86 -33.19 -10.70
C PHE A 545 -5.83 -32.17 -11.84
N ASN A 546 -5.66 -32.63 -13.08
CA ASN A 546 -5.65 -31.77 -14.26
C ASN A 546 -6.99 -31.01 -14.41
N ILE A 547 -8.13 -31.68 -14.23
CA ILE A 547 -9.44 -31.04 -14.25
C ILE A 547 -9.54 -29.97 -13.15
N SER A 548 -9.09 -30.26 -11.93
CA SER A 548 -9.12 -29.31 -10.82
C SER A 548 -8.29 -28.05 -11.10
N ILE A 549 -7.04 -28.21 -11.56
CA ILE A 549 -6.18 -27.04 -11.86
C ILE A 549 -6.72 -26.22 -13.04
N TYR A 550 -7.31 -26.84 -14.07
CA TYR A 550 -7.91 -26.09 -15.17
C TYR A 550 -9.25 -25.44 -14.79
N LEU A 551 -10.02 -26.01 -13.86
CA LEU A 551 -11.18 -25.34 -13.24
C LEU A 551 -10.74 -24.10 -12.44
N ILE A 552 -9.64 -24.21 -11.69
CA ILE A 552 -9.03 -23.07 -11.00
C ILE A 552 -8.65 -21.99 -12.03
N ALA A 553 -8.01 -22.39 -13.13
CA ALA A 553 -7.62 -21.46 -14.19
C ALA A 553 -8.82 -20.76 -14.84
N LEU A 554 -9.87 -21.51 -15.16
CA LEU A 554 -11.12 -20.97 -15.69
C LEU A 554 -11.77 -19.98 -14.72
N GLY A 555 -11.88 -20.39 -13.45
CA GLY A 555 -12.51 -19.60 -12.39
C GLY A 555 -11.78 -18.29 -12.13
N ASN A 556 -10.48 -18.35 -11.77
CA ASN A 556 -9.71 -17.14 -11.49
C ASN A 556 -9.53 -16.28 -12.75
N GLY A 557 -9.25 -16.91 -13.89
CA GLY A 557 -9.07 -16.25 -15.17
C GLY A 557 -10.27 -15.41 -15.57
N GLY A 558 -11.48 -15.98 -15.52
CA GLY A 558 -12.71 -15.27 -15.87
C GLY A 558 -13.19 -14.27 -14.81
N TYR A 559 -12.81 -14.44 -13.55
CA TYR A 559 -13.16 -13.54 -12.45
C TYR A 559 -12.30 -12.27 -12.42
N GLN A 560 -10.97 -12.40 -12.57
CA GLN A 560 -9.99 -11.35 -12.30
C GLN A 560 -10.13 -10.05 -13.11
N PRO A 561 -10.35 -10.05 -14.45
CA PRO A 561 -10.51 -8.80 -15.20
C PRO A 561 -11.83 -8.09 -14.88
N ASN A 562 -12.87 -8.86 -14.55
CA ASN A 562 -14.22 -8.36 -14.30
C ASN A 562 -14.38 -7.74 -12.92
N ILE A 563 -13.67 -8.25 -11.90
CA ILE A 563 -13.76 -7.69 -10.55
C ILE A 563 -13.11 -6.31 -10.45
N ALA A 564 -12.01 -6.09 -11.19
CA ALA A 564 -11.34 -4.80 -11.25
C ALA A 564 -12.24 -3.72 -11.86
N THR A 565 -12.92 -4.03 -12.97
CA THR A 565 -13.88 -3.12 -13.60
C THR A 565 -15.12 -2.92 -12.75
N PHE A 566 -15.66 -4.00 -12.18
CA PHE A 566 -16.83 -3.94 -11.30
C PHE A 566 -16.58 -3.11 -10.04
N GLY A 567 -15.38 -3.16 -9.47
CA GLY A 567 -15.00 -2.32 -8.34
C GLY A 567 -14.88 -0.84 -8.71
N ALA A 568 -14.35 -0.54 -9.90
CA ALA A 568 -14.28 0.83 -10.40
C ALA A 568 -15.68 1.41 -10.70
N ASP A 569 -16.65 0.58 -11.10
CA ASP A 569 -18.05 0.96 -11.34
C ASP A 569 -18.79 1.42 -10.08
N GLN A 570 -18.21 1.24 -8.89
CA GLN A 570 -18.85 1.65 -7.64
C GLN A 570 -18.72 3.16 -7.37
N PHE A 571 -18.02 3.90 -8.23
CA PHE A 571 -17.77 5.33 -8.14
C PHE A 571 -18.23 6.04 -9.42
N ASP A 572 -19.01 7.10 -9.26
CA ASP A 572 -19.48 7.95 -10.36
C ASP A 572 -18.32 8.82 -10.87
N GLU A 573 -17.97 8.67 -12.14
CA GLU A 573 -16.83 9.36 -12.77
C GLU A 573 -17.13 10.83 -13.08
N ASP A 574 -18.40 11.16 -13.34
CA ASP A 574 -18.82 12.51 -13.72
C ASP A 574 -19.04 13.40 -12.48
N HIS A 575 -18.98 12.81 -11.28
CA HIS A 575 -19.08 13.55 -10.02
C HIS A 575 -17.69 13.91 -9.45
N PRO A 576 -17.39 15.20 -9.16
CA PRO A 576 -16.04 15.67 -8.81
C PRO A 576 -15.45 15.02 -7.55
N ASN A 577 -16.28 14.59 -6.60
CA ASN A 577 -15.81 13.92 -5.38
C ASN A 577 -15.66 12.39 -5.53
N GLU A 578 -16.45 11.74 -6.40
CA GLU A 578 -16.40 10.28 -6.56
C GLU A 578 -15.35 9.85 -7.61
N GLY A 579 -15.08 10.68 -8.62
CA GLY A 579 -14.06 10.44 -9.64
C GLY A 579 -12.65 10.24 -9.06
N HIS A 580 -12.26 11.01 -8.02
CA HIS A 580 -11.01 10.78 -7.29
C HIS A 580 -10.98 9.44 -6.51
N GLY A 581 -12.15 8.98 -6.06
CA GLY A 581 -12.32 7.70 -5.40
C GLY A 581 -12.01 6.52 -6.32
N LYS A 582 -12.43 6.61 -7.59
CA LYS A 582 -12.15 5.60 -8.63
C LYS A 582 -10.65 5.39 -8.88
N VAL A 583 -9.88 6.48 -9.00
CA VAL A 583 -8.41 6.41 -9.17
C VAL A 583 -7.73 5.83 -7.92
N SER A 584 -8.22 6.20 -6.74
CA SER A 584 -7.72 5.68 -5.47
C SER A 584 -8.00 4.18 -5.32
N PHE A 585 -9.18 3.72 -5.76
CA PHE A 585 -9.57 2.31 -5.73
C PHE A 585 -8.56 1.42 -6.47
N PHE A 586 -8.12 1.78 -7.67
CA PHE A 586 -7.13 0.99 -8.42
C PHE A 586 -5.82 0.82 -7.65
N SER A 587 -5.39 1.85 -6.90
CA SER A 587 -4.18 1.76 -6.07
C SER A 587 -4.35 0.79 -4.91
N TYR A 588 -5.50 0.85 -4.22
CA TYR A 588 -5.81 -0.08 -3.13
C TYR A 588 -6.06 -1.50 -3.63
N PHE A 589 -6.61 -1.66 -4.84
CA PHE A 589 -6.80 -2.95 -5.49
C PHE A 589 -5.46 -3.63 -5.74
N TYR A 590 -4.48 -2.88 -6.24
CA TYR A 590 -3.12 -3.38 -6.43
C TYR A 590 -2.44 -3.72 -5.09
N LEU A 591 -2.64 -2.90 -4.04
CA LEU A 591 -2.16 -3.22 -2.69
C LEU A 591 -2.79 -4.52 -2.14
N ALA A 592 -4.10 -4.71 -2.31
CA ALA A 592 -4.80 -5.91 -1.86
C ALA A 592 -4.28 -7.17 -2.56
N LEU A 593 -3.99 -7.07 -3.86
CA LEU A 593 -3.36 -8.14 -4.65
C LEU A 593 -1.98 -8.51 -4.07
N ASN A 594 -1.11 -7.53 -3.85
CA ASN A 594 0.23 -7.76 -3.30
C ASN A 594 0.18 -8.33 -1.87
N LEU A 595 -0.71 -7.84 -1.01
CA LEU A 595 -0.89 -8.40 0.34
C LEU A 595 -1.34 -9.86 0.30
N GLY A 596 -2.31 -10.19 -0.57
CA GLY A 596 -2.77 -11.58 -0.74
C GLY A 596 -1.63 -12.51 -1.18
N SER A 597 -0.83 -12.08 -2.16
CA SER A 597 0.36 -12.82 -2.61
C SER A 597 1.41 -12.97 -1.51
N LEU A 598 1.69 -11.92 -0.74
CA LEU A 598 2.66 -11.96 0.37
C LEU A 598 2.27 -12.99 1.43
N PHE A 599 1.01 -12.99 1.88
CA PHE A 599 0.52 -13.96 2.88
C PHE A 599 0.55 -15.39 2.35
N SER A 600 0.23 -15.57 1.06
CA SER A 600 0.31 -16.87 0.40
C SER A 600 1.75 -17.40 0.35
N ASN A 601 2.69 -16.63 -0.20
CA ASN A 601 4.09 -17.03 -0.35
C ASN A 601 4.77 -17.36 0.99
N THR A 602 4.31 -16.73 2.08
CA THR A 602 4.89 -16.93 3.41
C THR A 602 4.20 -18.07 4.16
N ILE A 603 2.91 -17.96 4.44
CA ILE A 603 2.19 -18.88 5.33
C ILE A 603 1.85 -20.19 4.60
N LEU A 604 1.22 -20.09 3.42
CA LEU A 604 0.86 -21.29 2.65
C LEU A 604 2.10 -21.95 2.06
N GLY A 605 3.02 -21.13 1.56
CA GLY A 605 4.30 -21.60 1.03
C GLY A 605 5.07 -22.45 2.04
N TYR A 606 5.12 -22.02 3.31
CA TYR A 606 5.74 -22.78 4.38
C TYR A 606 5.08 -24.14 4.65
N PHE A 607 3.75 -24.21 4.65
CA PHE A 607 3.05 -25.48 4.88
C PHE A 607 3.29 -26.46 3.73
N GLU A 608 3.24 -25.97 2.51
CA GLU A 608 3.46 -26.73 1.29
C GLU A 608 4.90 -27.26 1.19
N ASP A 609 5.89 -26.42 1.49
CA ASP A 609 7.31 -26.83 1.50
C ASP A 609 7.61 -27.93 2.52
N LYS A 610 6.90 -27.95 3.65
CA LYS A 610 7.00 -29.00 4.68
C LYS A 610 6.26 -30.29 4.32
N GLY A 611 5.76 -30.42 3.09
CA GLY A 611 5.02 -31.59 2.63
C GLY A 611 3.54 -31.60 3.07
N MET A 612 3.05 -30.55 3.75
CA MET A 612 1.65 -30.46 4.20
C MET A 612 0.73 -29.90 3.09
N TRP A 613 0.84 -30.45 1.88
CA TRP A 613 0.16 -30.01 0.67
C TRP A 613 -1.37 -29.93 0.82
N ALA A 614 -1.99 -30.95 1.42
CA ALA A 614 -3.44 -30.98 1.60
C ALA A 614 -3.95 -29.83 2.49
N LEU A 615 -3.18 -29.44 3.52
CA LEU A 615 -3.54 -28.36 4.42
C LEU A 615 -3.42 -27.00 3.72
N GLY A 616 -2.37 -26.78 2.91
CA GLY A 616 -2.20 -25.58 2.08
C GLY A 616 -3.35 -25.39 1.08
N PHE A 617 -3.76 -26.45 0.39
CA PHE A 617 -4.88 -26.38 -0.56
C PHE A 617 -6.24 -26.20 0.14
N TRP A 618 -6.47 -26.83 1.30
CA TRP A 618 -7.69 -26.59 2.09
C TRP A 618 -7.77 -25.16 2.64
N ALA A 619 -6.65 -24.59 3.09
CA ALA A 619 -6.59 -23.20 3.50
C ALA A 619 -6.89 -22.25 2.34
N SER A 620 -6.35 -22.53 1.15
CA SER A 620 -6.66 -21.79 -0.08
C SER A 620 -8.15 -21.87 -0.43
N ALA A 621 -8.76 -23.05 -0.37
CA ALA A 621 -10.20 -23.23 -0.58
C ALA A 621 -11.04 -22.45 0.44
N GLY A 622 -10.68 -22.49 1.72
CA GLY A 622 -11.35 -21.73 2.78
C GLY A 622 -11.30 -20.22 2.53
N SER A 623 -10.14 -19.69 2.14
CA SER A 623 -9.99 -18.27 1.78
C SER A 623 -10.91 -17.88 0.62
N ALA A 624 -10.95 -18.67 -0.45
CA ALA A 624 -11.81 -18.40 -1.61
C ALA A 624 -13.31 -18.47 -1.28
N ILE A 625 -13.73 -19.36 -0.37
CA ILE A 625 -15.13 -19.45 0.11
C ILE A 625 -15.51 -18.18 0.87
N VAL A 626 -14.65 -17.72 1.80
CA VAL A 626 -14.89 -16.49 2.56
C VAL A 626 -14.98 -15.30 1.61
N ALA A 627 -14.10 -15.23 0.60
CA ALA A 627 -14.14 -14.22 -0.44
C ALA A 627 -15.51 -14.21 -1.15
N LEU A 628 -15.97 -15.37 -1.64
CA LEU A 628 -17.26 -15.48 -2.33
C LEU A 628 -18.44 -15.05 -1.45
N ILE A 629 -18.45 -15.45 -0.17
CA ILE A 629 -19.51 -15.04 0.77
C ILE A 629 -19.53 -13.52 0.94
N LEU A 630 -18.37 -12.90 1.17
CA LEU A 630 -18.26 -11.45 1.32
C LEU A 630 -18.72 -10.70 0.06
N PHE A 631 -18.35 -11.20 -1.12
CA PHE A 631 -18.81 -10.65 -2.39
C PHE A 631 -20.34 -10.68 -2.50
N LEU A 632 -20.97 -11.83 -2.20
CA LEU A 632 -22.42 -12.01 -2.25
C LEU A 632 -23.18 -11.19 -1.19
N VAL A 633 -22.60 -10.99 0.00
CA VAL A 633 -23.20 -10.13 1.05
C VAL A 633 -23.33 -8.68 0.60
N GLY A 634 -22.40 -8.19 -0.24
CA GLY A 634 -22.42 -6.83 -0.78
C GLY A 634 -23.49 -6.56 -1.86
N THR A 635 -24.11 -7.61 -2.42
CA THR A 635 -25.09 -7.53 -3.54
C THR A 635 -26.11 -6.39 -3.45
N PRO A 636 -26.82 -6.13 -2.33
CA PRO A 636 -27.85 -5.08 -2.29
C PRO A 636 -27.29 -3.65 -2.35
N ARG A 637 -25.97 -3.47 -2.26
CA ARG A 637 -25.30 -2.16 -2.25
C ARG A 637 -24.52 -1.88 -3.52
N TYR A 638 -24.32 -2.85 -4.41
CA TYR A 638 -23.54 -2.63 -5.63
C TYR A 638 -24.30 -1.81 -6.67
N ARG A 639 -23.54 -1.01 -7.43
CA ARG A 639 -23.97 -0.40 -8.69
C ARG A 639 -23.69 -1.37 -9.83
N HIS A 640 -24.59 -1.40 -10.82
CA HIS A 640 -24.53 -2.30 -11.96
C HIS A 640 -24.58 -1.51 -13.27
N PHE A 641 -23.99 -2.06 -14.31
CA PHE A 641 -24.16 -1.59 -15.69
C PHE A 641 -24.87 -2.67 -16.51
N ALA A 642 -25.81 -2.24 -17.36
CA ALA A 642 -26.47 -3.13 -18.30
C ALA A 642 -25.45 -3.63 -19.35
N PRO A 643 -25.48 -4.93 -19.74
CA PRO A 643 -24.62 -5.45 -20.79
C PRO A 643 -24.95 -4.79 -22.14
N SER A 644 -23.94 -4.57 -22.98
CA SER A 644 -24.05 -3.79 -24.23
C SER A 644 -24.45 -4.62 -25.47
N GLY A 645 -24.92 -5.85 -25.25
CA GLY A 645 -25.16 -6.86 -26.29
C GLY A 645 -23.86 -7.44 -26.86
N ASN A 646 -23.95 -8.35 -27.84
CA ASN A 646 -22.79 -9.06 -28.39
C ASN A 646 -21.86 -8.13 -29.21
N PRO A 647 -20.64 -7.80 -28.73
CA PRO A 647 -19.73 -6.90 -29.41
C PRO A 647 -19.16 -7.48 -30.71
N LEU A 648 -19.00 -8.80 -30.78
CA LEU A 648 -18.51 -9.47 -31.99
C LEU A 648 -19.55 -9.36 -33.12
N SER A 649 -20.83 -9.48 -32.79
CA SER A 649 -21.92 -9.26 -33.75
C SER A 649 -21.92 -7.83 -34.26
N ARG A 650 -21.79 -6.83 -33.37
CA ARG A 650 -21.69 -5.41 -33.74
C ARG A 650 -20.47 -5.12 -34.62
N PHE A 651 -19.32 -5.71 -34.30
CA PHE A 651 -18.10 -5.62 -35.11
C PHE A 651 -18.33 -6.18 -36.53
N CYS A 652 -18.89 -7.39 -36.63
CA CYS A 652 -19.20 -8.02 -37.90
C CYS A 652 -20.25 -7.23 -38.70
N GLN A 653 -21.26 -6.66 -38.04
CA GLN A 653 -22.28 -5.83 -38.67
C GLN A 653 -21.68 -4.60 -39.36
N VAL A 654 -20.82 -3.86 -38.65
CA VAL A 654 -20.14 -2.67 -39.20
C VAL A 654 -19.24 -3.05 -40.38
N VAL A 655 -18.46 -4.13 -40.26
CA VAL A 655 -17.58 -4.59 -41.35
C VAL A 655 -18.41 -5.02 -42.57
N VAL A 656 -19.45 -5.81 -42.38
CA VAL A 656 -20.34 -6.27 -43.47
C VAL A 656 -21.08 -5.10 -44.12
N ALA A 657 -21.61 -4.17 -43.34
CA ALA A 657 -22.30 -2.98 -43.85
C ALA A 657 -21.34 -2.06 -44.64
N ALA A 658 -20.11 -1.85 -44.14
CA ALA A 658 -19.09 -1.07 -44.84
C ALA A 658 -18.66 -1.72 -46.17
N ILE A 659 -18.48 -3.05 -46.21
CA ILE A 659 -18.16 -3.80 -47.43
C ILE A 659 -19.31 -3.71 -48.44
N ARG A 660 -20.56 -3.86 -48.00
CA ARG A 660 -21.74 -3.73 -48.86
C ARG A 660 -21.87 -2.33 -49.47
N LYS A 661 -21.45 -1.29 -48.73
CA LYS A 661 -21.46 0.12 -49.16
C LYS A 661 -20.11 0.59 -49.74
N TRP A 662 -19.24 -0.32 -50.20
CA TRP A 662 -17.92 0.02 -50.78
C TRP A 662 -17.98 0.93 -52.02
N LYS A 663 -19.11 1.03 -52.71
CA LYS A 663 -19.26 1.93 -53.88
C LYS A 663 -19.91 3.29 -53.56
N VAL A 664 -20.36 3.50 -52.32
CA VAL A 664 -21.08 4.73 -51.90
C VAL A 664 -20.08 5.83 -51.52
N ALA A 665 -20.30 7.06 -51.99
CA ALA A 665 -19.48 8.22 -51.64
C ALA A 665 -19.76 8.67 -50.19
N ILE A 666 -18.72 9.08 -49.48
CA ILE A 666 -18.82 9.51 -48.07
C ILE A 666 -19.06 11.02 -48.06
N PRO A 667 -20.09 11.54 -47.37
CA PRO A 667 -20.31 12.97 -47.19
C PRO A 667 -19.10 13.66 -46.55
N SER A 668 -18.86 14.92 -46.90
CA SER A 668 -17.70 15.68 -46.40
C SER A 668 -17.91 16.26 -44.99
N ASP A 669 -19.16 16.40 -44.56
CA ASP A 669 -19.56 16.84 -43.22
C ASP A 669 -20.19 15.69 -42.43
N GLY A 670 -19.87 15.58 -41.14
CA GLY A 670 -20.30 14.48 -40.27
C GLY A 670 -21.80 14.46 -39.96
N ASP A 671 -22.52 15.51 -40.36
CA ASP A 671 -23.92 15.78 -40.01
C ASP A 671 -24.93 14.92 -40.80
N GLU A 672 -24.50 14.25 -41.88
CA GLU A 672 -25.34 13.34 -42.68
C GLU A 672 -25.22 11.85 -42.28
N LEU A 673 -24.50 11.54 -41.20
CA LEU A 673 -24.33 10.16 -40.72
C LEU A 673 -25.47 9.73 -39.80
N TYR A 674 -25.89 8.46 -39.91
CA TYR A 674 -27.01 7.92 -39.16
C TYR A 674 -26.69 7.75 -37.66
N GLU A 675 -27.36 8.52 -36.80
CA GLU A 675 -27.39 8.32 -35.35
C GLU A 675 -28.86 8.27 -34.89
N HIS A 676 -29.18 7.34 -33.97
CA HIS A 676 -30.56 7.17 -33.53
C HIS A 676 -30.97 8.31 -32.58
N GLY A 677 -32.02 9.06 -32.94
CA GLY A 677 -32.46 10.22 -32.18
C GLY A 677 -33.06 9.87 -30.81
N GLY A 678 -32.29 10.08 -29.74
CA GLY A 678 -32.67 10.54 -28.39
C GLY A 678 -33.77 9.86 -27.55
N LYS A 679 -34.71 9.09 -28.10
CA LYS A 679 -35.90 8.59 -27.37
C LYS A 679 -35.86 7.09 -27.01
N GLU A 680 -35.09 6.26 -27.71
CA GLU A 680 -34.95 4.83 -27.36
C GLU A 680 -33.73 4.52 -26.47
N ASN A 681 -32.80 5.48 -26.29
CA ASN A 681 -31.63 5.34 -25.40
C ASN A 681 -31.97 5.44 -23.90
N LEU A 682 -33.25 5.57 -23.53
CA LEU A 682 -33.70 5.53 -22.13
C LEU A 682 -33.39 4.19 -21.43
N ASN A 683 -33.10 3.13 -22.20
CA ASN A 683 -32.83 1.78 -21.68
C ASN A 683 -31.36 1.32 -21.81
N GLY A 684 -30.47 2.12 -22.41
CA GLY A 684 -29.08 1.75 -22.65
C GLY A 684 -28.12 2.89 -22.31
N GLY A 685 -27.52 2.85 -21.11
CA GLY A 685 -26.70 3.92 -20.55
C GLY A 685 -25.38 4.27 -21.25
N SER A 686 -25.17 3.93 -22.53
CA SER A 686 -23.93 4.25 -23.25
C SER A 686 -23.91 5.70 -23.76
N ARG A 687 -22.81 6.42 -23.52
CA ARG A 687 -22.59 7.78 -24.06
C ARG A 687 -22.32 7.72 -25.57
N ASN A 688 -22.80 8.71 -26.32
CA ASN A 688 -22.47 8.86 -27.74
C ASN A 688 -20.98 9.16 -27.92
N ILE A 689 -20.35 8.51 -28.89
CA ILE A 689 -18.94 8.71 -29.22
C ILE A 689 -18.83 9.71 -30.38
N LEU A 690 -17.98 10.74 -30.23
CA LEU A 690 -17.80 11.74 -31.28
C LEU A 690 -17.11 11.13 -32.52
N HIS A 691 -17.63 11.48 -33.68
CA HIS A 691 -17.11 11.02 -34.98
C HIS A 691 -15.64 11.39 -35.19
N THR A 692 -14.83 10.44 -35.67
CA THR A 692 -13.41 10.64 -35.98
C THR A 692 -13.10 10.39 -37.45
N LYS A 693 -12.29 11.28 -38.05
CA LYS A 693 -11.86 11.22 -39.48
C LYS A 693 -10.96 10.03 -39.86
N GLY A 694 -10.62 9.14 -38.93
CA GLY A 694 -9.77 7.95 -39.15
C GLY A 694 -10.59 6.71 -39.53
N PHE A 695 -10.02 5.79 -40.32
CA PHE A 695 -10.72 4.62 -40.88
C PHE A 695 -12.00 4.99 -41.64
N LYS A 696 -11.91 5.97 -42.56
CA LYS A 696 -13.04 6.47 -43.37
C LYS A 696 -13.83 5.37 -44.10
N PHE A 697 -13.18 4.25 -44.40
CA PHE A 697 -13.86 3.10 -45.00
C PHE A 697 -15.04 2.60 -44.14
N LEU A 698 -14.89 2.58 -42.82
CA LEU A 698 -15.92 2.09 -41.90
C LEU A 698 -17.09 3.06 -41.76
N ASP A 699 -16.88 4.35 -42.03
CA ASP A 699 -17.95 5.37 -42.02
C ASP A 699 -19.06 5.09 -43.02
N ARG A 700 -18.74 4.34 -44.08
CA ARG A 700 -19.72 3.88 -45.07
C ARG A 700 -20.84 3.06 -44.46
N ALA A 701 -20.61 2.39 -43.34
CA ALA A 701 -21.65 1.63 -42.64
C ALA A 701 -22.76 2.53 -42.05
N ALA A 702 -22.45 3.80 -41.76
CA ALA A 702 -23.37 4.78 -41.19
C ALA A 702 -23.94 5.78 -42.22
N VAL A 703 -23.59 5.65 -43.51
CA VAL A 703 -24.12 6.52 -44.57
C VAL A 703 -25.54 6.10 -44.95
N ILE A 704 -26.48 7.06 -44.90
CA ILE A 704 -27.86 6.88 -45.35
C ILE A 704 -27.90 6.93 -46.88
N THR A 705 -28.41 5.88 -47.53
CA THR A 705 -28.60 5.84 -48.99
C THR A 705 -30.04 6.19 -49.37
N SER A 706 -30.27 6.73 -50.57
CA SER A 706 -31.62 7.08 -51.08
C SER A 706 -32.65 5.95 -51.00
N LYS A 707 -32.24 4.68 -51.14
CA LYS A 707 -33.10 3.50 -50.94
C LYS A 707 -33.61 3.34 -49.49
N GLU A 708 -32.88 3.87 -48.50
CA GLU A 708 -33.19 3.76 -47.06
C GLU A 708 -34.05 4.92 -46.56
N ILE A 709 -34.10 6.03 -47.30
CA ILE A 709 -35.02 7.15 -47.09
C ILE A 709 -36.41 6.76 -47.61
N SER A 710 -36.49 6.05 -48.76
CA SER A 710 -37.74 5.55 -49.31
C SER A 710 -38.43 4.43 -48.51
N MET A 711 -37.77 3.89 -47.48
CA MET A 711 -38.27 2.80 -46.61
C MET A 711 -38.75 3.31 -45.23
N GLU A 712 -38.91 4.62 -45.04
CA GLU A 712 -39.31 5.25 -43.75
C GLU A 712 -40.65 4.77 -43.18
N ASN A 713 -41.51 4.11 -43.96
CA ASN A 713 -42.87 3.71 -43.55
C ASN A 713 -42.97 2.27 -43.02
N GLY A 714 -42.04 1.83 -42.15
CA GLY A 714 -42.36 0.79 -41.14
C GLY A 714 -41.65 -0.56 -41.19
N ASP A 715 -40.58 -0.75 -41.97
CA ASP A 715 -39.78 -1.99 -41.91
C ASP A 715 -38.45 -1.78 -41.17
N ILE A 716 -38.19 -2.63 -40.18
CA ILE A 716 -37.02 -2.58 -39.27
C ILE A 716 -35.74 -2.64 -40.11
N LYS A 717 -34.97 -1.54 -40.16
CA LYS A 717 -33.67 -1.50 -40.84
C LYS A 717 -32.73 -2.52 -40.19
N SER A 718 -32.39 -3.59 -40.92
CA SER A 718 -31.52 -4.64 -40.37
C SER A 718 -30.14 -4.07 -40.00
N PRO A 719 -29.60 -4.35 -38.80
CA PRO A 719 -28.27 -3.87 -38.35
C PRO A 719 -27.10 -4.27 -39.26
N TRP A 720 -27.31 -5.22 -40.18
CA TRP A 720 -26.34 -5.71 -41.16
C TRP A 720 -26.27 -4.87 -42.45
N TYR A 721 -27.07 -3.80 -42.55
CA TYR A 721 -27.12 -2.91 -43.72
C TYR A 721 -26.91 -1.44 -43.35
N LEU A 722 -27.37 -1.00 -42.16
CA LEU A 722 -27.16 0.34 -41.63
C LEU A 722 -26.78 0.25 -40.13
N CYS A 723 -25.67 0.88 -39.76
CA CYS A 723 -25.16 0.94 -38.38
C CYS A 723 -25.13 2.39 -37.89
N THR A 724 -25.18 2.61 -36.57
CA THR A 724 -25.05 3.97 -35.99
C THR A 724 -23.61 4.47 -36.01
N VAL A 725 -23.39 5.78 -35.93
CA VAL A 725 -22.05 6.37 -35.81
C VAL A 725 -21.36 5.86 -34.55
N THR A 726 -22.10 5.76 -33.44
CA THR A 726 -21.57 5.19 -32.18
C THR A 726 -21.08 3.74 -32.37
N GLN A 727 -21.82 2.88 -33.08
CA GLN A 727 -21.38 1.51 -33.39
C GLN A 727 -20.12 1.48 -34.27
N VAL A 728 -20.04 2.36 -35.26
CA VAL A 728 -18.88 2.48 -36.15
C VAL A 728 -17.64 2.96 -35.38
N GLU A 729 -17.78 3.96 -34.51
CA GLU A 729 -16.67 4.48 -33.70
C GLU A 729 -16.20 3.49 -32.63
N GLU A 730 -17.07 2.65 -32.06
CA GLU A 730 -16.66 1.53 -31.19
C GLU A 730 -15.70 0.58 -31.92
N VAL A 731 -16.04 0.19 -33.15
CA VAL A 731 -15.21 -0.72 -33.98
C VAL A 731 -13.88 -0.05 -34.35
N LYS A 732 -13.92 1.22 -34.75
CA LYS A 732 -12.71 2.01 -35.01
C LYS A 732 -11.84 2.13 -33.76
N CYS A 733 -12.42 2.24 -32.57
CA CYS A 733 -11.68 2.31 -31.31
C CYS A 733 -10.90 1.01 -31.06
N ILE A 734 -11.56 -0.15 -31.17
CA ILE A 734 -10.91 -1.46 -31.02
C ILE A 734 -9.74 -1.60 -32.01
N LEU A 735 -9.95 -1.24 -33.28
CA LEU A 735 -8.91 -1.30 -34.31
C LEU A 735 -7.72 -0.36 -34.03
N ARG A 736 -7.94 0.78 -33.35
CA ARG A 736 -6.85 1.69 -32.91
C ARG A 736 -6.09 1.13 -31.70
N LEU A 737 -6.74 0.36 -30.84
CA LEU A 737 -6.14 -0.23 -29.63
C LEU A 737 -5.27 -1.46 -29.93
N LEU A 738 -5.64 -2.28 -30.92
CA LEU A 738 -4.94 -3.53 -31.24
C LEU A 738 -3.44 -3.36 -31.54
N PRO A 739 -2.99 -2.39 -32.36
CA PRO A 739 -1.57 -2.21 -32.63
C PRO A 739 -0.75 -1.86 -31.37
N ILE A 740 -1.31 -1.04 -30.47
CA ILE A 740 -0.66 -0.70 -29.19
C ILE A 740 -0.59 -1.93 -28.30
N TRP A 741 -1.70 -2.67 -28.22
CA TRP A 741 -1.78 -3.93 -27.48
C TRP A 741 -0.75 -4.96 -27.95
N LEU A 742 -0.55 -5.13 -29.25
CA LEU A 742 0.47 -6.03 -29.79
C LEU A 742 1.88 -5.66 -29.33
N CYS A 743 2.22 -4.37 -29.24
CA CYS A 743 3.52 -3.92 -28.73
C CYS A 743 3.72 -4.30 -27.26
N THR A 744 2.64 -4.32 -26.45
CA THR A 744 2.76 -4.70 -25.03
C THR A 744 3.13 -6.17 -24.80
N ILE A 745 2.99 -7.05 -25.80
CA ILE A 745 3.31 -8.48 -25.69
C ILE A 745 4.81 -8.68 -25.45
N LEU A 746 5.69 -7.93 -26.14
CA LEU A 746 7.14 -8.09 -25.97
C LEU A 746 7.62 -7.60 -24.61
N TYR A 747 6.98 -6.58 -24.04
CA TYR A 747 7.20 -6.22 -22.64
C TYR A 747 6.82 -7.38 -21.70
N SER A 748 5.67 -8.03 -21.92
CA SER A 748 5.27 -9.18 -21.11
C SER A 748 6.28 -10.34 -21.20
N VAL A 749 6.89 -10.60 -22.37
CA VAL A 749 8.00 -11.56 -22.49
C VAL A 749 9.16 -11.20 -21.56
N VAL A 750 9.59 -9.94 -21.57
CA VAL A 750 10.68 -9.45 -20.70
C VAL A 750 10.33 -9.61 -19.22
N PHE A 751 9.12 -9.22 -18.84
CA PHE A 751 8.63 -9.34 -17.47
C PHE A 751 8.64 -10.81 -16.98
N THR A 752 8.19 -11.75 -17.81
CA THR A 752 8.11 -13.18 -17.42
C THR A 752 9.47 -13.83 -17.13
N GLN A 753 10.58 -13.23 -17.58
CA GLN A 753 11.92 -13.73 -17.27
C GLN A 753 12.26 -13.61 -15.79
N MET A 754 11.65 -12.66 -15.08
CA MET A 754 11.85 -12.43 -13.65
C MET A 754 11.54 -13.67 -12.80
N ALA A 755 10.48 -14.39 -13.15
CA ALA A 755 10.02 -15.58 -12.42
C ALA A 755 10.66 -16.88 -12.94
N SER A 756 11.45 -16.82 -14.01
CA SER A 756 12.05 -17.98 -14.68
C SER A 756 13.57 -17.83 -14.79
N LEU A 757 14.07 -17.30 -15.90
CA LEU A 757 15.50 -17.26 -16.19
C LEU A 757 16.31 -16.43 -15.18
N PHE A 758 15.72 -15.42 -14.54
CA PHE A 758 16.42 -14.69 -13.47
C PHE A 758 16.66 -15.57 -12.24
N VAL A 759 15.71 -16.45 -11.92
CA VAL A 759 15.84 -17.41 -10.81
C VAL A 759 16.91 -18.45 -11.15
N GLU A 760 16.90 -18.98 -12.37
CA GLU A 760 17.91 -19.92 -12.88
C GLU A 760 19.31 -19.29 -12.90
N GLN A 761 19.42 -18.04 -13.35
CA GLN A 761 20.65 -17.26 -13.28
C GLN A 761 21.14 -17.12 -11.82
N GLY A 762 20.24 -16.81 -10.88
CA GLY A 762 20.56 -16.68 -9.47
C GLY A 762 20.97 -18.01 -8.82
N ALA A 763 20.42 -19.12 -9.28
CA ALA A 763 20.79 -20.47 -8.84
C ALA A 763 22.23 -20.82 -9.26
N ALA A 764 22.69 -20.31 -10.41
CA ALA A 764 24.06 -20.48 -10.89
C ALA A 764 25.07 -19.46 -10.33
N MET A 765 24.68 -18.64 -9.35
CA MET A 765 25.50 -17.63 -8.67
C MET A 765 25.83 -18.04 -7.23
N LYS A 766 26.74 -17.30 -6.59
CA LYS A 766 27.05 -17.48 -5.17
C LYS A 766 25.89 -16.97 -4.31
N THR A 767 25.10 -17.91 -3.82
CA THR A 767 23.94 -17.72 -2.94
C THR A 767 24.31 -17.62 -1.46
N ASN A 768 25.53 -18.00 -1.09
CA ASN A 768 26.00 -17.97 0.30
C ASN A 768 26.68 -16.64 0.64
N ILE A 769 26.16 -15.95 1.66
CA ILE A 769 26.86 -14.86 2.34
C ILE A 769 27.42 -15.44 3.63
N SER A 770 28.74 -15.71 3.65
CA SER A 770 29.39 -16.38 4.76
C SER A 770 28.73 -17.74 5.05
N THR A 771 27.82 -17.82 6.02
CA THR A 771 27.11 -19.02 6.48
C THR A 771 25.63 -19.10 6.08
N PHE A 772 25.04 -18.02 5.54
CA PHE A 772 23.60 -17.96 5.21
C PHE A 772 23.37 -18.16 3.71
N HIS A 773 22.51 -19.12 3.35
CA HIS A 773 22.11 -19.42 1.97
C HIS A 773 20.85 -18.63 1.59
N ILE A 774 20.96 -17.75 0.60
CA ILE A 774 19.84 -17.00 0.04
C ILE A 774 19.18 -17.82 -1.07
N PRO A 775 17.89 -18.20 -0.94
CA PRO A 775 17.17 -18.86 -2.01
C PRO A 775 17.07 -17.95 -3.25
N PRO A 776 17.42 -18.40 -4.46
CA PRO A 776 17.38 -17.57 -5.67
C PRO A 776 16.02 -16.92 -5.95
N ALA A 777 14.93 -17.64 -5.69
CA ALA A 777 13.57 -17.13 -5.86
C ALA A 777 13.26 -15.91 -4.97
N SER A 778 13.93 -15.78 -3.81
CA SER A 778 13.71 -14.68 -2.87
C SER A 778 14.16 -13.32 -3.42
N MET A 779 14.97 -13.30 -4.48
CA MET A 779 15.40 -12.06 -5.17
C MET A 779 14.22 -11.27 -5.74
N SER A 780 13.09 -11.92 -6.00
CA SER A 780 11.81 -11.28 -6.35
C SER A 780 11.33 -10.25 -5.30
N SER A 781 11.81 -10.34 -4.06
CA SER A 781 11.48 -9.35 -3.01
C SER A 781 11.99 -7.94 -3.35
N PHE A 782 13.12 -7.82 -4.07
CA PHE A 782 13.65 -6.52 -4.50
C PHE A 782 12.78 -5.85 -5.57
N ASP A 783 12.11 -6.64 -6.40
CA ASP A 783 11.12 -6.14 -7.35
C ASP A 783 9.90 -5.57 -6.60
N ILE A 784 9.32 -6.31 -5.65
CA ILE A 784 8.18 -5.84 -4.84
C ILE A 784 8.53 -4.54 -4.09
N LEU A 785 9.72 -4.48 -3.48
CA LEU A 785 10.21 -3.26 -2.82
C LEU A 785 10.38 -2.10 -3.80
N SER A 786 10.88 -2.38 -5.01
CA SER A 786 11.00 -1.39 -6.08
C SER A 786 9.64 -0.86 -6.50
N VAL A 787 8.66 -1.74 -6.77
CA VAL A 787 7.29 -1.36 -7.11
C VAL A 787 6.70 -0.44 -6.04
N ALA A 788 6.80 -0.81 -4.77
CA ALA A 788 6.30 0.00 -3.66
C ALA A 788 6.96 1.39 -3.61
N ALA A 789 8.28 1.45 -3.78
CA ALA A 789 9.04 2.70 -3.81
C ALA A 789 8.66 3.57 -5.03
N PHE A 790 8.57 2.98 -6.22
CA PHE A 790 8.28 3.70 -7.47
C PHE A 790 6.83 4.17 -7.56
N ILE A 791 5.86 3.48 -6.94
CA ILE A 791 4.49 4.00 -6.79
C ILE A 791 4.50 5.31 -5.99
N PHE A 792 5.27 5.35 -4.89
CA PHE A 792 5.38 6.55 -4.05
C PHE A 792 6.14 7.67 -4.79
N ILE A 793 7.27 7.35 -5.43
CA ILE A 793 8.05 8.30 -6.23
C ILE A 793 7.21 8.87 -7.37
N TYR A 794 6.45 8.04 -8.07
CA TYR A 794 5.56 8.49 -9.14
C TYR A 794 4.58 9.55 -8.65
N ARG A 795 3.84 9.26 -7.57
CA ARG A 795 2.81 10.15 -7.04
C ARG A 795 3.32 11.39 -6.33
N ARG A 796 4.43 11.29 -5.60
CA ARG A 796 4.94 12.38 -4.74
C ARG A 796 5.99 13.24 -5.41
N VAL A 797 6.70 12.70 -6.40
CA VAL A 797 7.82 13.36 -7.06
C VAL A 797 7.50 13.60 -8.53
N LEU A 798 7.20 12.55 -9.30
CA LEU A 798 7.07 12.68 -10.76
C LEU A 798 5.82 13.45 -11.19
N ASP A 799 4.64 13.09 -10.67
CA ASP A 799 3.38 13.78 -10.98
C ASP A 799 3.44 15.30 -10.71
N PRO A 800 3.85 15.78 -9.52
CA PRO A 800 3.93 17.22 -9.27
C PRO A 800 5.07 17.90 -10.04
N LEU A 801 6.17 17.22 -10.35
CA LEU A 801 7.23 17.78 -11.19
C LEU A 801 6.73 17.99 -12.62
N VAL A 802 6.10 16.98 -13.22
CA VAL A 802 5.54 17.09 -14.59
C VAL A 802 4.46 18.17 -14.66
N ALA A 803 3.60 18.26 -13.65
CA ALA A 803 2.59 19.32 -13.55
C ALA A 803 3.22 20.72 -13.46
N ARG A 804 4.38 20.87 -12.80
CA ARG A 804 5.11 22.16 -12.77
C ARG A 804 5.76 22.51 -14.09
N PHE A 805 6.22 21.53 -14.86
CA PHE A 805 6.86 21.77 -16.16
C PHE A 805 5.85 22.01 -17.28
N LYS A 806 4.68 21.35 -17.27
CA LYS A 806 3.58 21.61 -18.21
C LYS A 806 2.71 22.80 -17.75
N LYS A 807 3.12 24.02 -18.09
CA LYS A 807 2.40 25.30 -17.86
C LYS A 807 1.08 25.46 -18.68
N SER A 808 0.24 24.44 -18.86
CA SER A 808 -0.97 24.53 -19.70
C SER A 808 -2.21 23.87 -19.08
N ASP A 809 -3.40 24.43 -19.40
CA ASP A 809 -4.78 24.16 -18.90
C ASP A 809 -5.32 22.70 -18.89
N SER A 810 -4.47 21.68 -19.05
CA SER A 810 -4.86 20.27 -18.93
C SER A 810 -4.30 19.68 -17.65
N SER A 811 -5.15 19.57 -16.62
CA SER A 811 -4.83 19.17 -15.25
C SER A 811 -4.46 17.68 -15.05
N ARG A 812 -3.71 17.05 -15.95
CA ARG A 812 -3.27 15.64 -15.83
C ARG A 812 -1.77 15.50 -16.16
N GLY A 813 -1.04 14.71 -15.36
CA GLY A 813 0.42 14.53 -15.40
C GLY A 813 0.98 13.93 -16.71
N PHE A 814 1.69 12.80 -16.64
CA PHE A 814 2.05 12.05 -17.85
C PHE A 814 0.78 11.55 -18.56
N THR A 815 0.75 11.59 -19.90
CA THR A 815 -0.29 10.85 -20.63
C THR A 815 -0.06 9.35 -20.46
N GLU A 816 -1.11 8.54 -20.52
CA GLU A 816 -1.04 7.09 -20.31
C GLU A 816 -0.05 6.43 -21.29
N LEU A 817 -0.04 6.86 -22.56
CA LEU A 817 0.91 6.37 -23.57
C LEU A 817 2.37 6.76 -23.25
N GLN A 818 2.63 8.02 -22.88
CA GLN A 818 3.98 8.43 -22.45
C GLN A 818 4.48 7.60 -21.27
N ARG A 819 3.59 7.31 -20.31
CA ARG A 819 3.90 6.49 -19.15
C ARG A 819 4.27 5.05 -19.56
N MET A 820 3.48 4.42 -20.44
CA MET A 820 3.78 3.10 -20.99
C MET A 820 5.12 3.08 -21.75
N GLY A 821 5.40 4.10 -22.56
CA GLY A 821 6.67 4.23 -23.28
C GLY A 821 7.89 4.31 -22.37
N VAL A 822 7.80 5.04 -21.25
CA VAL A 822 8.87 5.06 -20.22
C VAL A 822 9.08 3.66 -19.64
N GLY A 823 8.01 2.90 -19.41
CA GLY A 823 8.08 1.51 -18.98
C GLY A 823 8.89 0.60 -19.93
N LEU A 824 8.65 0.70 -21.25
CA LEU A 824 9.43 -0.05 -22.26
C LEU A 824 10.93 0.28 -22.21
N VAL A 825 11.28 1.55 -22.08
CA VAL A 825 12.68 1.98 -22.00
C VAL A 825 13.37 1.40 -20.77
N ILE A 826 12.71 1.43 -19.60
CA ILE A 826 13.26 0.86 -18.37
C ILE A 826 13.41 -0.66 -18.51
N ALA A 827 12.46 -1.34 -19.16
CA ALA A 827 12.54 -2.78 -19.41
C ALA A 827 13.71 -3.16 -20.34
N ILE A 828 14.00 -2.35 -21.37
CA ILE A 828 15.19 -2.53 -22.23
C ILE A 828 16.47 -2.42 -21.39
N LEU A 829 16.55 -1.40 -20.53
CA LEU A 829 17.69 -1.23 -19.62
C LEU A 829 17.84 -2.42 -18.68
N ALA A 830 16.74 -2.98 -18.16
CA ALA A 830 16.76 -4.16 -17.32
C ALA A 830 17.36 -5.39 -18.02
N MET A 831 17.00 -5.62 -19.30
CA MET A 831 17.55 -6.72 -20.10
C MET A 831 19.04 -6.52 -20.45
N ILE A 832 19.46 -5.29 -20.72
CA ILE A 832 20.89 -4.97 -20.94
C ILE A 832 21.68 -5.24 -19.66
N VAL A 833 21.16 -4.83 -18.50
CA VAL A 833 21.77 -5.10 -17.20
C VAL A 833 21.84 -6.60 -16.93
N ALA A 834 20.76 -7.34 -17.17
CA ALA A 834 20.73 -8.80 -16.97
C ALA A 834 21.73 -9.54 -17.87
N GLY A 835 21.84 -9.16 -19.14
CA GLY A 835 22.84 -9.68 -20.07
C GLY A 835 24.27 -9.36 -19.62
N THR A 836 24.50 -8.16 -19.10
CA THR A 836 25.82 -7.74 -18.58
C THR A 836 26.20 -8.52 -17.32
N VAL A 837 25.27 -8.70 -16.38
CA VAL A 837 25.47 -9.50 -15.17
C VAL A 837 25.79 -10.95 -15.53
N GLU A 838 25.08 -11.52 -16.51
CA GLU A 838 25.34 -12.88 -16.98
C GLU A 838 26.70 -13.01 -17.65
N HIS A 839 27.08 -12.01 -18.45
CA HIS A 839 28.40 -11.97 -19.08
C HIS A 839 29.53 -11.97 -18.02
N PHE A 840 29.37 -11.20 -16.94
CA PHE A 840 30.31 -11.24 -15.82
C PHE A 840 30.25 -12.59 -15.06
N ARG A 841 29.06 -13.15 -14.83
CA ARG A 841 28.89 -14.46 -14.16
C ARG A 841 29.66 -15.56 -14.89
N LEU A 842 29.55 -15.61 -16.23
CA LEU A 842 30.26 -16.55 -17.10
C LEU A 842 31.77 -16.33 -17.09
N LYS A 843 32.24 -15.08 -16.97
CA LYS A 843 33.68 -14.76 -16.86
C LYS A 843 34.31 -15.27 -15.56
N TYR A 844 33.54 -15.29 -14.48
CA TYR A 844 33.97 -15.73 -13.15
C TYR A 844 33.48 -17.14 -12.77
N LYS A 845 33.15 -17.96 -13.77
CA LYS A 845 32.78 -19.37 -13.57
C LYS A 845 34.00 -20.17 -13.15
N ASP A 846 33.80 -21.11 -12.22
CA ASP A 846 34.88 -21.98 -11.75
C ASP A 846 35.17 -23.06 -12.80
N ASN A 847 36.43 -23.16 -13.25
CA ASN A 847 36.84 -24.06 -14.32
C ASN A 847 37.36 -25.41 -13.79
N ASP A 848 37.58 -25.55 -12.48
CA ASP A 848 38.42 -26.62 -11.89
C ASP A 848 37.66 -27.73 -11.16
N CYS A 849 36.31 -27.73 -11.12
CA CYS A 849 35.57 -28.82 -10.48
C CYS A 849 34.96 -29.82 -11.48
N THR A 850 35.50 -31.04 -11.51
CA THR A 850 35.06 -32.15 -12.36
C THR A 850 33.76 -32.83 -11.91
N ASN A 851 33.33 -32.63 -10.66
CA ASN A 851 32.13 -33.25 -10.07
C ASN A 851 31.16 -32.26 -9.40
N CYS A 852 31.36 -30.95 -9.56
CA CYS A 852 30.43 -29.94 -9.06
C CYS A 852 29.61 -29.41 -10.23
N GLU A 853 28.30 -29.28 -10.05
CA GLU A 853 27.45 -28.37 -10.81
C GLU A 853 27.89 -26.92 -10.52
N GLY A 854 29.06 -26.52 -11.03
CA GLY A 854 29.85 -25.41 -10.50
C GLY A 854 29.08 -24.09 -10.37
N SER A 855 29.02 -23.53 -9.16
CA SER A 855 28.48 -22.18 -8.96
C SER A 855 29.51 -21.14 -9.38
N SER A 856 29.04 -20.01 -9.93
CA SER A 856 29.92 -18.86 -10.19
C SER A 856 30.33 -18.21 -8.85
N THR A 857 31.53 -17.66 -8.78
CA THR A 857 31.99 -16.91 -7.59
C THR A 857 31.26 -15.57 -7.40
N LEU A 858 30.51 -15.12 -8.42
CA LEU A 858 29.76 -13.87 -8.43
C LEU A 858 28.56 -13.93 -7.46
N SER A 859 28.45 -12.97 -6.56
CA SER A 859 27.34 -12.89 -5.58
C SER A 859 25.99 -12.66 -6.24
N ILE A 860 24.95 -13.34 -5.74
CA ILE A 860 23.56 -13.18 -6.20
C ILE A 860 23.05 -11.72 -6.18
N PHE A 861 23.60 -10.84 -5.32
CA PHE A 861 23.19 -9.43 -5.26
C PHE A 861 23.50 -8.62 -6.52
N TRP A 862 24.35 -9.11 -7.42
CA TRP A 862 24.53 -8.48 -8.72
C TRP A 862 23.25 -8.48 -9.57
N GLN A 863 22.24 -9.27 -9.21
CA GLN A 863 20.91 -9.23 -9.83
C GLN A 863 19.99 -8.14 -9.26
N VAL A 864 20.34 -7.45 -8.15
CA VAL A 864 19.47 -6.40 -7.59
C VAL A 864 19.10 -5.32 -8.62
N PRO A 865 20.04 -4.79 -9.44
CA PRO A 865 19.71 -3.77 -10.43
C PRO A 865 18.68 -4.22 -11.49
N GLN A 866 18.77 -5.45 -12.00
CA GLN A 866 17.79 -5.97 -12.98
C GLN A 866 16.40 -6.14 -12.34
N TYR A 867 16.30 -6.64 -11.10
CA TYR A 867 15.02 -6.75 -10.39
C TYR A 867 14.42 -5.37 -10.08
N VAL A 868 15.23 -4.41 -9.62
CA VAL A 868 14.76 -3.05 -9.32
C VAL A 868 14.26 -2.34 -10.58
N LEU A 869 14.97 -2.48 -11.71
CA LEU A 869 14.55 -1.90 -12.98
C LEU A 869 13.26 -2.55 -13.52
N ILE A 870 13.11 -3.88 -13.40
CA ILE A 870 11.85 -4.54 -13.75
C ILE A 870 10.69 -4.01 -12.89
N GLY A 871 10.84 -3.92 -11.57
CA GLY A 871 9.78 -3.40 -10.70
C GLY A 871 9.45 -1.93 -10.94
N ALA A 872 10.46 -1.11 -11.28
CA ALA A 872 10.21 0.25 -11.73
C ALA A 872 9.41 0.26 -13.05
N SER A 873 9.83 -0.54 -14.04
CA SER A 873 9.17 -0.65 -15.34
C SER A 873 7.71 -1.11 -15.23
N GLU A 874 7.39 -1.98 -14.27
CA GLU A 874 6.03 -2.44 -13.99
C GLU A 874 5.10 -1.30 -13.60
N VAL A 875 5.54 -0.38 -12.73
CA VAL A 875 4.74 0.76 -12.28
C VAL A 875 4.40 1.71 -13.43
N PHE A 876 5.30 1.84 -14.41
CA PHE A 876 5.07 2.68 -15.59
C PHE A 876 4.27 1.97 -16.68
N MET A 877 4.61 0.70 -16.97
CA MET A 877 3.97 -0.08 -18.01
C MET A 877 2.64 -0.66 -17.57
N TYR A 878 2.59 -1.60 -16.61
CA TYR A 878 1.36 -2.34 -16.32
C TYR A 878 0.25 -1.47 -15.75
N VAL A 879 0.58 -0.55 -14.84
CA VAL A 879 -0.42 0.39 -14.30
C VAL A 879 -0.92 1.32 -15.41
N GLY A 880 0.00 1.83 -16.26
CA GLY A 880 -0.36 2.66 -17.40
C GLY A 880 -1.19 1.91 -18.45
N GLN A 881 -0.88 0.63 -18.68
CA GLN A 881 -1.57 -0.27 -19.59
C GLN A 881 -3.01 -0.52 -19.13
N LEU A 882 -3.19 -0.83 -17.84
CA LEU A 882 -4.51 -1.06 -17.26
C LEU A 882 -5.37 0.22 -17.31
N GLU A 883 -4.80 1.37 -16.98
CA GLU A 883 -5.47 2.68 -17.03
C GLU A 883 -5.83 3.06 -18.48
N PHE A 884 -4.90 2.88 -19.42
CA PHE A 884 -5.09 3.17 -20.84
C PHE A 884 -6.18 2.31 -21.46
N PHE A 885 -6.09 0.98 -21.37
CA PHE A 885 -7.05 0.11 -22.03
C PHE A 885 -8.44 0.19 -21.40
N ASN A 886 -8.54 0.45 -20.09
CA ASN A 886 -9.83 0.67 -19.44
C ASN A 886 -10.42 2.04 -19.83
N GLY A 887 -9.61 3.10 -19.82
CA GLY A 887 -10.05 4.47 -20.12
C GLY A 887 -10.37 4.71 -21.58
N GLN A 888 -9.75 3.96 -22.51
CA GLN A 888 -10.01 4.08 -23.94
C GLN A 888 -11.02 3.06 -24.47
N ALA A 889 -11.40 2.04 -23.70
CA ALA A 889 -12.44 1.11 -24.10
C ALA A 889 -13.83 1.79 -24.10
N PRO A 890 -14.70 1.50 -25.08
CA PRO A 890 -16.09 1.94 -25.04
C PRO A 890 -16.79 1.49 -23.75
N ASP A 891 -17.80 2.24 -23.29
CA ASP A 891 -18.49 1.97 -22.01
C ASP A 891 -19.04 0.53 -21.93
N GLY A 892 -19.49 -0.02 -23.06
CA GLY A 892 -19.96 -1.40 -23.20
C GLY A 892 -18.88 -2.49 -23.26
N LEU A 893 -17.59 -2.13 -23.29
CA LEU A 893 -16.44 -3.00 -23.51
C LEU A 893 -15.30 -2.79 -22.49
N LYS A 894 -15.58 -2.15 -21.34
CA LYS A 894 -14.52 -1.87 -20.34
C LYS A 894 -13.90 -3.13 -19.75
N SER A 895 -14.66 -4.22 -19.55
CA SER A 895 -14.05 -5.48 -19.07
C SER A 895 -13.18 -6.10 -20.14
N PHE A 896 -13.56 -6.00 -21.42
CA PHE A 896 -12.71 -6.39 -22.54
C PHE A 896 -11.40 -5.58 -22.56
N GLY A 897 -11.44 -4.28 -22.31
CA GLY A 897 -10.24 -3.43 -22.16
C GLY A 897 -9.29 -3.93 -21.07
N SER A 898 -9.81 -4.22 -19.87
CA SER A 898 -8.99 -4.80 -18.78
C SER A 898 -8.47 -6.21 -19.11
N ALA A 899 -9.25 -7.02 -19.83
CA ALA A 899 -8.82 -8.35 -20.25
C ALA A 899 -7.68 -8.31 -21.26
N LEU A 900 -7.63 -7.33 -22.18
CA LEU A 900 -6.50 -7.13 -23.09
C LEU A 900 -5.17 -6.97 -22.34
N CYS A 901 -5.16 -6.27 -21.20
CA CYS A 901 -3.98 -6.17 -20.34
C CYS A 901 -3.52 -7.57 -19.85
N MET A 902 -4.44 -8.37 -19.31
CA MET A 902 -4.13 -9.72 -18.82
C MET A 902 -3.74 -10.68 -19.95
N THR A 903 -4.38 -10.57 -21.12
CA THR A 903 -4.04 -11.38 -22.31
C THR A 903 -2.65 -11.08 -22.83
N SER A 904 -2.17 -9.85 -22.70
CA SER A 904 -0.79 -9.50 -23.06
C SER A 904 0.21 -10.32 -22.25
N ILE A 905 -0.06 -10.52 -20.95
CA ILE A 905 0.73 -11.37 -20.06
C ILE A 905 0.67 -12.84 -20.49
N SER A 906 -0.51 -13.35 -20.86
CA SER A 906 -0.68 -14.71 -21.42
C SER A 906 0.17 -14.92 -22.66
N LEU A 907 0.00 -14.05 -23.67
CA LEU A 907 0.70 -14.14 -24.93
C LEU A 907 2.19 -13.93 -24.74
N GLY A 908 2.60 -13.06 -23.81
CA GLY A 908 4.00 -12.90 -23.42
C GLY A 908 4.61 -14.20 -22.90
N ASN A 909 3.91 -14.95 -22.04
CA ASN A 909 4.37 -16.27 -21.58
C ASN A 909 4.48 -17.30 -22.74
N TYR A 910 3.49 -17.36 -23.62
CA TYR A 910 3.54 -18.27 -24.78
C TYR A 910 4.64 -17.91 -25.78
N VAL A 911 4.77 -16.62 -26.09
CA VAL A 911 5.82 -16.09 -26.98
C VAL A 911 7.19 -16.29 -26.33
N SER A 912 7.34 -16.11 -25.01
CA SER A 912 8.55 -16.41 -24.26
C SER A 912 8.96 -17.88 -24.43
N SER A 913 8.03 -18.82 -24.19
CA SER A 913 8.27 -20.26 -24.38
C SER A 913 8.63 -20.61 -25.83
N LEU A 914 7.94 -20.02 -26.81
CA LEU A 914 8.24 -20.19 -28.23
C LEU A 914 9.63 -19.64 -28.58
N LEU A 915 9.97 -18.44 -28.08
CA LEU A 915 11.28 -17.82 -28.29
C LEU A 915 12.40 -18.68 -27.71
N VAL A 916 12.26 -19.18 -26.47
CA VAL A 916 13.22 -20.11 -25.87
C VAL A 916 13.37 -21.37 -26.73
N THR A 917 12.27 -21.95 -27.22
CA THR A 917 12.30 -23.14 -28.08
C THR A 917 13.02 -22.87 -29.41
N ILE A 918 12.70 -21.77 -30.08
CA ILE A 918 13.35 -21.36 -31.34
C ILE A 918 14.83 -21.10 -31.12
N VAL A 919 15.18 -20.35 -30.07
CA VAL A 919 16.58 -20.05 -29.72
C VAL A 919 17.33 -21.33 -29.43
N MET A 920 16.80 -22.26 -28.64
CA MET A 920 17.45 -23.54 -28.36
C MET A 920 17.63 -24.39 -29.61
N LYS A 921 16.65 -24.40 -30.53
CA LYS A 921 16.76 -25.11 -31.81
C LYS A 921 17.81 -24.50 -32.75
N ILE A 922 17.93 -23.17 -32.78
CA ILE A 922 18.90 -22.46 -33.65
C ILE A 922 20.31 -22.48 -33.05
N SER A 923 20.42 -22.37 -31.72
CA SER A 923 21.70 -22.26 -31.02
C SER A 923 22.34 -23.60 -30.68
N SER A 924 21.60 -24.71 -30.77
CA SER A 924 22.16 -26.06 -30.57
C SER A 924 22.85 -26.56 -31.85
N SER A 925 24.05 -27.13 -31.67
CA SER A 925 24.84 -27.77 -32.73
C SER A 925 25.56 -28.98 -32.12
N ASP A 926 26.06 -29.92 -32.93
CA ASP A 926 26.63 -31.21 -32.45
C ASP A 926 27.73 -31.07 -31.36
N ARG A 927 28.32 -29.87 -31.20
CA ARG A 927 29.33 -29.54 -30.17
C ARG A 927 28.91 -28.49 -29.13
N MET A 928 27.72 -27.89 -29.24
CA MET A 928 27.24 -26.81 -28.35
C MET A 928 25.81 -27.10 -27.87
N PRO A 929 25.54 -27.11 -26.55
CA PRO A 929 24.24 -27.51 -26.00
C PRO A 929 23.13 -26.46 -26.14
N GLY A 930 23.39 -25.32 -26.80
CA GLY A 930 22.46 -24.20 -26.97
C GLY A 930 22.75 -23.02 -26.02
N TRP A 931 22.01 -21.91 -26.17
CA TRP A 931 22.16 -20.72 -25.33
C TRP A 931 21.65 -20.91 -23.89
N ILE A 932 20.61 -21.73 -23.68
CA ILE A 932 19.97 -22.00 -22.38
C ILE A 932 19.96 -23.52 -22.09
N PRO A 933 21.13 -24.16 -21.92
CA PRO A 933 21.21 -25.57 -21.58
C PRO A 933 20.95 -25.79 -20.08
N GLY A 934 20.63 -27.03 -19.68
CA GLY A 934 20.37 -27.37 -18.27
C GLY A 934 21.53 -27.03 -17.31
N ASN A 935 22.77 -26.93 -17.81
CA ASN A 935 23.88 -26.33 -17.08
C ASN A 935 24.27 -24.99 -17.70
N LEU A 936 23.85 -23.89 -17.06
CA LEU A 936 24.06 -22.52 -17.55
C LEU A 936 25.52 -22.15 -17.81
N ASN A 937 26.51 -22.81 -17.19
CA ASN A 937 27.94 -22.53 -17.43
C ASN A 937 28.44 -22.99 -18.81
N LYS A 938 27.71 -23.89 -19.45
CA LYS A 938 27.98 -24.39 -20.80
C LYS A 938 27.17 -23.64 -21.87
N GLY A 939 26.28 -22.75 -21.45
CA GLY A 939 25.43 -21.93 -22.30
C GLY A 939 25.89 -20.48 -22.39
N HIS A 940 25.10 -19.70 -23.13
CA HIS A 940 25.27 -18.27 -23.34
C HIS A 940 23.93 -17.57 -23.11
N LEU A 941 23.47 -17.55 -21.85
CA LEU A 941 22.24 -16.90 -21.43
C LEU A 941 22.31 -15.36 -21.63
N ASP A 942 23.51 -14.79 -21.60
CA ASP A 942 23.79 -13.40 -21.93
C ASP A 942 23.29 -13.02 -23.33
N ASN A 943 23.55 -13.87 -24.34
CA ASN A 943 23.05 -13.67 -25.70
C ASN A 943 21.53 -13.66 -25.78
N PHE A 944 20.85 -14.46 -24.95
CA PHE A 944 19.38 -14.46 -24.90
C PHE A 944 18.83 -13.14 -24.30
N TYR A 945 19.43 -12.63 -23.23
CA TYR A 945 19.04 -11.33 -22.67
C TYR A 945 19.31 -10.17 -23.62
N PHE A 946 20.44 -10.19 -24.34
CA PHE A 946 20.72 -9.18 -25.37
C PHE A 946 19.76 -9.29 -26.56
N LEU A 947 19.38 -10.50 -26.97
CA LEU A 947 18.34 -10.71 -27.98
C LEU A 947 17.01 -10.09 -27.54
N LEU A 948 16.59 -10.33 -26.30
CA LEU A 948 15.37 -9.71 -25.75
C LEU A 948 15.49 -8.18 -25.73
N ALA A 949 16.63 -7.62 -25.32
CA ALA A 949 16.85 -6.18 -25.37
C ALA A 949 16.72 -5.59 -26.79
N ILE A 950 17.26 -6.28 -27.81
CA ILE A 950 17.16 -5.87 -29.22
C ILE A 950 15.71 -5.96 -29.72
N LEU A 951 15.02 -7.07 -29.43
CA LEU A 951 13.62 -7.26 -29.83
C LEU A 951 12.71 -6.21 -29.18
N THR A 952 12.87 -5.94 -27.89
CA THR A 952 12.12 -4.90 -27.18
C THR A 952 12.49 -3.49 -27.65
N SER A 953 13.73 -3.26 -28.09
CA SER A 953 14.12 -1.97 -28.71
C SER A 953 13.45 -1.76 -30.07
N ALA A 954 13.39 -2.81 -30.90
CA ALA A 954 12.65 -2.77 -32.16
C ALA A 954 11.15 -2.55 -31.93
N ASP A 955 10.58 -3.23 -30.93
CA ASP A 955 9.21 -3.02 -30.49
C ASP A 955 8.93 -1.59 -30.05
N PHE A 956 9.83 -0.99 -29.26
CA PHE A 956 9.70 0.39 -28.82
C PHE A 956 9.65 1.37 -30.00
N VAL A 957 10.42 1.14 -31.07
CA VAL A 957 10.35 1.96 -32.28
C VAL A 957 8.98 1.83 -32.96
N VAL A 958 8.45 0.61 -33.08
CA VAL A 958 7.11 0.37 -33.62
C VAL A 958 6.04 1.02 -32.73
N TYR A 959 6.17 0.87 -31.42
CA TYR A 959 5.30 1.50 -30.42
C TYR A 959 5.25 3.02 -30.59
N LEU A 960 6.39 3.70 -30.77
CA LEU A 960 6.43 5.15 -31.00
C LEU A 960 5.69 5.56 -32.28
N LEU A 961 5.83 4.81 -33.37
CA LEU A 961 5.11 5.07 -34.61
C LEU A 961 3.60 4.94 -34.41
N VAL A 962 3.17 3.86 -33.75
CA VAL A 962 1.76 3.58 -33.46
C VAL A 962 1.18 4.60 -32.47
N ALA A 963 1.90 4.95 -31.41
CA ALA A 963 1.47 5.91 -30.40
C ALA A 963 1.29 7.31 -30.98
N ASN A 964 2.17 7.72 -31.91
CA ASN A 964 2.03 9.00 -32.62
C ASN A 964 0.81 9.03 -33.57
N TRP A 965 0.39 7.87 -34.08
CA TRP A 965 -0.81 7.75 -34.91
C TRP A 965 -2.10 7.58 -34.10
N TYR A 966 -2.00 7.27 -32.81
CA TYR A 966 -3.14 7.03 -31.96
C TYR A 966 -3.92 8.32 -31.66
N LYS A 967 -5.25 8.23 -31.71
CA LYS A 967 -6.17 9.32 -31.37
C LYS A 967 -7.10 8.88 -30.25
N TYR A 968 -7.06 9.63 -29.15
CA TYR A 968 -7.89 9.42 -27.97
C TYR A 968 -9.39 9.52 -28.27
N ILE A 969 -10.18 8.69 -27.60
CA ILE A 969 -11.64 8.72 -27.68
C ILE A 969 -12.19 10.00 -27.04
N LYS A 970 -13.25 10.57 -27.61
CA LYS A 970 -13.96 11.73 -27.06
C LYS A 970 -15.46 11.42 -27.00
N PHE A 971 -16.06 11.68 -25.85
CA PHE A 971 -17.50 11.51 -25.62
C PHE A 971 -18.23 12.85 -25.74
N GLU A 972 -19.48 12.81 -26.17
CA GLU A 972 -20.36 13.98 -26.17
C GLU A 972 -20.81 14.32 -24.74
N GLY A 973 -20.73 15.59 -24.33
CA GLY A 973 -21.12 16.03 -22.98
C GLY A 973 -22.64 15.92 -22.78
N ARG A 974 -23.10 15.28 -21.69
CA ARG A 974 -24.53 15.22 -21.36
C ARG A 974 -25.04 16.62 -21.01
N THR A 975 -25.99 17.13 -21.78
CA THR A 975 -26.81 18.28 -21.35
C THR A 975 -27.91 17.75 -20.44
N GLU A 976 -27.99 18.22 -19.19
CA GLU A 976 -28.93 17.76 -18.18
C GLU A 976 -30.39 17.74 -18.69
N LYS A 977 -31.00 16.56 -18.76
CA LYS A 977 -32.46 16.41 -18.81
C LYS A 977 -32.91 15.53 -17.65
N LEU A 978 -33.20 16.20 -16.53
CA LEU A 978 -33.67 15.67 -15.24
C LEU A 978 -35.14 15.20 -15.25
N GLU A 979 -35.68 14.76 -16.39
CA GLU A 979 -37.14 14.49 -16.51
C GLU A 979 -37.57 13.14 -15.92
N GLY A 980 -36.64 12.18 -15.75
CA GLY A 980 -36.95 10.80 -15.32
C GLY A 980 -37.24 10.61 -13.82
N CYS A 981 -36.41 11.19 -12.93
CA CYS A 981 -36.60 11.03 -11.47
C CYS A 981 -37.78 11.88 -10.92
N GLN A 982 -38.28 12.86 -11.69
CA GLN A 982 -39.35 13.78 -11.28
C GLN A 982 -40.77 13.21 -11.49
N HIS A 983 -40.95 12.33 -12.49
CA HIS A 983 -42.27 11.78 -12.83
C HIS A 983 -42.79 10.78 -11.77
N ARG A 984 -41.90 10.02 -11.13
CA ARG A 984 -42.28 9.01 -10.12
C ARG A 984 -42.63 9.63 -8.76
N SER A 985 -42.08 10.80 -8.43
CA SER A 985 -42.56 11.64 -7.32
C SER A 985 -44.04 12.00 -7.51
N ASN A 986 -44.46 12.33 -8.74
CA ASN A 986 -45.82 12.81 -9.01
C ASN A 986 -46.86 11.68 -9.09
N GLU A 987 -46.52 10.50 -9.61
CA GLU A 987 -47.44 9.35 -9.65
C GLU A 987 -47.68 8.71 -8.28
N THR A 988 -46.64 8.60 -7.47
CA THR A 988 -46.77 8.12 -6.08
C THR A 988 -47.57 9.11 -5.23
N THR A 989 -47.51 10.40 -5.57
CA THR A 989 -48.34 11.44 -4.95
C THR A 989 -49.81 11.32 -5.37
N LYS A 990 -50.11 11.04 -6.65
CA LYS A 990 -51.49 10.84 -7.15
C LYS A 990 -52.18 9.59 -6.59
N LEU A 991 -51.46 8.46 -6.41
CA LEU A 991 -52.04 7.29 -5.74
C LEU A 991 -52.26 7.50 -4.23
N SER A 992 -51.46 8.37 -3.59
CA SER A 992 -51.63 8.69 -2.16
C SER A 992 -52.78 9.67 -1.87
N LEU A 993 -53.12 10.55 -2.83
CA LEU A 993 -54.26 11.47 -2.72
C LEU A 993 -55.61 10.74 -2.84
N CYS A 994 -55.69 9.69 -3.68
CA CYS A 994 -56.93 8.92 -3.83
C CYS A 994 -57.27 8.06 -2.59
N GLY A 995 -56.28 7.71 -1.77
CA GLY A 995 -56.47 6.98 -0.51
C GLY A 995 -56.72 7.88 0.72
N ALA A 996 -56.48 9.18 0.61
CA ALA A 996 -56.70 10.15 1.69
C ALA A 996 -58.15 10.64 1.77
N ASP A 997 -58.84 10.78 0.62
CA ASP A 997 -60.24 11.20 0.59
C ASP A 997 -61.19 10.16 1.19
N LEU A 998 -60.95 8.87 0.94
CA LEU A 998 -61.78 7.79 1.50
C LEU A 998 -61.65 7.66 3.03
N LYS A 999 -60.52 8.11 3.59
CA LYS A 999 -60.25 8.07 5.03
C LYS A 999 -60.83 9.29 5.76
N ALA A 1000 -60.92 10.43 5.07
CA ALA A 1000 -61.56 11.65 5.59
C ALA A 1000 -63.10 11.49 5.67
N THR A 1001 -63.74 10.84 4.69
CA THR A 1001 -65.19 10.58 4.74
C THR A 1001 -65.58 9.56 5.81
N LEU A 1002 -64.71 8.59 6.12
CA LEU A 1002 -64.95 7.58 7.16
C LEU A 1002 -64.72 8.12 8.58
N LEU A 1003 -63.89 9.15 8.74
CA LEU A 1003 -63.63 9.82 10.03
C LEU A 1003 -64.71 10.87 10.35
N ASP A 1004 -65.29 11.56 9.35
CA ASP A 1004 -66.40 12.49 9.55
C ASP A 1004 -67.71 11.77 9.96
N TYR A 1005 -67.94 10.56 9.45
CA TYR A 1005 -69.09 9.72 9.86
C TYR A 1005 -68.93 9.19 11.30
N LYS A 1006 -67.69 8.97 11.75
CA LYS A 1006 -67.38 8.48 13.10
C LYS A 1006 -67.41 9.60 14.15
N ALA A 1007 -67.09 10.83 13.76
CA ALA A 1007 -67.20 12.01 14.62
C ALA A 1007 -68.67 12.39 14.91
N ARG A 1008 -69.57 12.30 13.91
CA ARG A 1008 -71.01 12.60 14.11
C ARG A 1008 -71.75 11.62 15.01
N CYS A 1009 -71.27 10.38 15.15
CA CYS A 1009 -71.85 9.41 16.10
C CYS A 1009 -71.38 9.61 17.55
N GLN A 1010 -70.30 10.35 17.78
CA GLN A 1010 -69.70 10.52 19.12
C GLN A 1010 -70.08 11.86 19.77
N GLU A 1011 -70.64 12.79 19.00
CA GLU A 1011 -71.10 14.11 19.47
C GLU A 1011 -72.55 14.10 20.00
N GLN A 1012 -73.27 12.97 19.91
CA GLN A 1012 -74.60 12.80 20.53
C GLN A 1012 -74.58 12.30 21.98
N GLU A 1013 -73.41 11.92 22.54
CA GLU A 1013 -73.31 11.36 23.90
C GLU A 1013 -72.68 12.30 24.96
N LEU A 1014 -72.28 13.53 24.60
CA LEU A 1014 -71.61 14.46 25.54
C LEU A 1014 -72.30 15.83 25.73
N ASN A 1015 -73.52 16.01 25.20
CA ASN A 1015 -74.37 17.18 25.45
C ASN A 1015 -75.40 16.96 26.59
N GLN A 1016 -74.95 16.38 27.70
CA GLN A 1016 -75.60 16.54 29.02
C GLN A 1016 -74.55 16.94 30.04
N GLU A 1017 -74.25 18.23 30.08
CA GLU A 1017 -74.07 19.05 31.29
C GLU A 1017 -73.43 20.37 30.86
N GLY A 1018 -74.20 21.45 31.00
CA GLY A 1018 -73.82 22.78 30.58
C GLY A 1018 -72.81 23.46 31.50
N VAL A 1019 -72.17 24.51 31.01
CA VAL A 1019 -72.45 25.92 31.37
C VAL A 1019 -71.47 26.82 30.62
N ASP A 1020 -72.05 27.91 30.14
CA ASP A 1020 -71.56 28.99 29.28
C ASP A 1020 -70.65 29.99 30.02
N PHE A 1021 -69.72 30.67 29.32
CA PHE A 1021 -69.40 32.10 29.52
C PHE A 1021 -68.40 32.65 28.45
N THR A 1022 -68.99 33.17 27.38
CA THR A 1022 -68.74 34.40 26.58
C THR A 1022 -67.48 35.32 26.77
N ARG A 1023 -67.00 35.83 25.59
CA ARG A 1023 -66.50 37.21 25.25
C ARG A 1023 -65.17 37.72 25.88
N THR A 1024 -64.28 38.51 25.28
CA THR A 1024 -64.30 39.46 24.14
C THR A 1024 -62.86 39.87 23.74
N ASP A 1025 -62.71 40.21 22.46
CA ASP A 1025 -61.81 41.15 21.76
C ASP A 1025 -60.64 41.93 22.43
N ALA A 1026 -59.61 42.07 21.57
CA ALA A 1026 -58.89 43.30 21.16
C ALA A 1026 -57.52 43.72 21.78
N THR A 1027 -56.60 43.92 20.82
CA THR A 1027 -55.61 45.01 20.65
C THR A 1027 -54.21 44.97 21.30
N GLN A 1028 -53.24 44.86 20.38
CA GLN A 1028 -52.05 45.72 20.13
C GLN A 1028 -50.89 45.87 21.13
N ARG A 1029 -49.68 45.74 20.54
CA ARG A 1029 -48.38 46.40 20.84
C ARG A 1029 -47.78 46.09 22.21
N GLU A 1030 -46.48 46.05 22.45
CA GLU A 1030 -45.24 46.39 21.75
C GLU A 1030 -44.12 45.63 22.49
N ASP A 1031 -42.92 45.62 21.90
CA ASP A 1031 -41.61 45.15 22.39
C ASP A 1031 -41.40 44.90 23.90
N ILE A 1032 -40.65 43.84 24.21
CA ILE A 1032 -39.43 43.81 25.06
C ILE A 1032 -38.95 42.35 25.24
N ASN A 1033 -37.73 42.09 24.78
CA ASN A 1033 -36.81 41.03 25.24
C ASN A 1033 -35.86 41.72 26.25
N PRO A 1034 -35.19 41.11 27.27
CA PRO A 1034 -34.95 39.68 27.49
C PRO A 1034 -34.88 39.21 28.98
N LYS A 1035 -34.65 37.89 29.15
CA LYS A 1035 -34.05 37.23 30.34
C LYS A 1035 -34.72 37.45 31.70
N LEU A 1036 -35.33 36.41 32.25
CA LEU A 1036 -35.05 35.97 33.63
C LEU A 1036 -35.60 34.55 33.87
N LEU A 1037 -34.71 33.69 34.40
CA LEU A 1037 -34.94 32.56 35.32
C LEU A 1037 -36.04 31.54 34.97
N GLY A 1038 -35.78 30.24 34.84
CA GLY A 1038 -34.69 29.43 35.38
C GLY A 1038 -35.28 28.22 36.11
N LYS A 1039 -34.85 27.02 35.70
CA LYS A 1039 -35.02 25.70 36.37
C LYS A 1039 -36.49 25.23 36.48
N VAL A 1040 -36.83 23.99 36.12
CA VAL A 1040 -36.66 22.79 36.96
C VAL A 1040 -37.21 21.57 36.17
N THR A 1041 -36.40 20.50 36.10
CA THR A 1041 -36.68 19.02 35.99
C THR A 1041 -37.67 18.48 34.95
N LEU A 1042 -37.26 17.59 34.04
CA LEU A 1042 -37.15 16.10 34.14
C LEU A 1042 -38.52 15.37 34.16
N GLU A 1043 -38.61 14.34 33.30
CA GLU A 1043 -39.70 13.34 33.07
C GLU A 1043 -40.85 13.85 32.17
N GLU A 1044 -41.24 13.22 31.04
CA GLU A 1044 -41.08 11.86 30.47
C GLU A 1044 -40.69 11.88 28.97
#